data_AF-A0A833RXY0-F1
#
_entry.id   AF-A0A833RXY0-F1
#
_cell.length_a   1.000
_cell.length_b   1.000
_cell.length_c   1.000
_cell.angle_alpha   90.00
_cell.angle_beta   90.00
_cell.angle_gamma   90.00
#
_symmetry.space_group_name_H-M   'P 1'
#
loop_
_entity.id
_entity.type
_entity.pdbx_description
1 polymer ?
#
loop_
_entity_poly.entity_id
_entity_poly.type
_entity_poly.pdbx_seq_one_letter_code
_entity_poly.pdbx_strand_id
1 'polypeptide(L)'
;MSSVRLQSGTTSSLPSSSDLEHVAISQRESKDKASRRSRKTVSVQIFVDDDHKPDLNSSDVLYVEYEEDEEEERKKIAQRQRAKSPDAPRRVLSLKMAAAAIAERSDVADRRKKERKEGISPEEKPDLSPGTFDVDKITRMEDVRNFMIKDLQEEIRLEQYNEKRKAEMEAEEAANRQRQLKQTHAVLSQHWTAFTENMLQLEQEENWARYMTCDGLPDPGSLPDMNTFLFLWSLKSEEATMNTIEEKCRVITHLLSKIDRIIRFSTMISKEYVAECESIAAKLRNELQRWIDLACYQLLRNIEANMVREDIKITRYVCVTNKAVCCVWAPIALPIGLKRQIADRERPSIFVSRKTIEIEIEFEEMKLTIKMPSDFDCHQMAIRGLWFAYDHHSVEADSYRMPSLPDYLFDLWNPSLDLLEYSAREHAEKLRLREEQAEERRLRLEEKKAILGRMEYPPVSPRRDKRKKGKKTKGHSAKNYESEFEATLATMLPSKSELLPYLPTPGEIIRETEEKAMSESKKLLFTRCEETEVNLRKYRILGGVFRVDLLYQPPQPKDLGKDKYLTTLELPKEPKFVPFLRSYETPQPAPDSERTPEVIEAEMKALELAMDALILLTLKLPETVFWFEPPVVAHWLPEKKMWSTKYVHDVKFNEEKQTIAFRVGRLGIHGLAGYKFANLPFQSWELKPEAGKSGRLHAGVVLTVTAATIQAEFVIREDRVCLNSFTGAASIPLKETLGKYLELECLIERLQQDGLDLFPERDAASYLKGLPIKHPITEKHLRECMALLSTSYVFSWSRWNASRSFREIVLQFKEIHGCVAKERTNLMLLVTPSRTMRIRCTEMSPEFSDLPLEDEDTKFYADLYRLALNTAGIKTRLLIGQISYKLASTVARLLERTNNLNLDIYKELVDFVHALEIIYLTLCIVTFIQTSMCSQVRVHVLPGLPGLKSECTFCMRITVISARSICVRERRFTPNRNVSCCILNFNGCITGNFYTMGFENQKGTLDITGQGLIDD
;
A
#
# COMPACT_ATOMS: atom_id res chain seq x y z
N MET A 1 57.22 -41.77 -8.79
CA MET A 1 57.50 -43.21 -8.65
C MET A 1 56.21 -43.98 -8.86
N SER A 2 56.26 -45.21 -9.41
CA SER A 2 55.10 -46.11 -9.66
C SER A 2 54.08 -45.58 -10.71
N SER A 3 53.69 -46.23 -11.82
CA SER A 3 53.49 -47.67 -12.19
C SER A 3 52.32 -48.32 -11.42
N VAL A 4 51.32 -49.03 -11.98
CA VAL A 4 51.08 -49.73 -13.29
C VAL A 4 49.65 -49.40 -13.83
N ARG A 5 49.23 -49.33 -15.11
CA ARG A 5 49.80 -49.55 -16.48
C ARG A 5 49.40 -50.82 -17.30
N LEU A 6 48.10 -51.08 -17.54
CA LEU A 6 47.54 -51.95 -18.62
C LEU A 6 46.25 -51.28 -19.17
N GLN A 7 46.03 -51.01 -20.48
CA GLN A 7 45.92 -51.87 -21.69
C GLN A 7 44.60 -52.68 -21.74
N SER A 8 43.88 -52.80 -22.89
CA SER A 8 44.18 -52.47 -24.31
C SER A 8 42.92 -51.98 -25.06
N GLY A 9 43.01 -51.03 -26.00
CA GLY A 9 43.05 -51.32 -27.47
C GLY A 9 41.90 -50.56 -28.19
N THR A 10 41.86 -50.32 -29.52
CA THR A 10 42.77 -50.64 -30.65
C THR A 10 42.46 -49.71 -31.85
N THR A 11 43.44 -49.34 -32.70
CA THR A 11 43.33 -48.80 -34.10
C THR A 11 42.41 -47.57 -34.39
N SER A 12 42.88 -46.38 -34.84
CA SER A 12 43.37 -46.00 -36.20
C SER A 12 42.31 -46.10 -37.33
N SER A 13 42.16 -45.17 -38.29
CA SER A 13 42.86 -43.90 -38.61
C SER A 13 42.08 -43.05 -39.65
N LEU A 14 42.46 -41.77 -39.81
CA LEU A 14 42.15 -40.88 -40.97
C LEU A 14 42.85 -41.39 -42.27
N PRO A 15 42.66 -40.84 -43.51
CA PRO A 15 42.04 -39.55 -43.90
C PRO A 15 41.20 -39.44 -45.22
N SER A 16 40.58 -38.25 -45.42
CA SER A 16 40.45 -37.43 -46.66
C SER A 16 39.78 -37.91 -47.99
N SER A 17 39.24 -36.91 -48.72
CA SER A 17 38.84 -36.87 -50.16
C SER A 17 37.56 -37.63 -50.57
N SER A 18 36.77 -37.21 -51.58
CA SER A 18 36.55 -35.89 -52.25
C SER A 18 35.25 -35.99 -53.12
N ASP A 19 35.01 -35.00 -54.00
CA ASP A 19 34.02 -35.00 -55.10
C ASP A 19 32.54 -34.83 -54.65
N LEU A 20 31.61 -34.16 -55.36
CA LEU A 20 31.59 -33.59 -56.72
C LEU A 20 31.18 -32.10 -56.74
N GLU A 21 31.35 -31.44 -57.91
CA GLU A 21 31.15 -30.00 -58.14
C GLU A 21 30.01 -29.65 -59.14
N HIS A 22 29.58 -28.37 -59.07
CA HIS A 22 29.20 -27.48 -60.20
C HIS A 22 27.80 -27.53 -60.92
N VAL A 23 27.07 -26.40 -60.74
CA VAL A 23 26.65 -25.39 -61.77
C VAL A 23 25.31 -25.52 -62.55
N ALA A 24 24.80 -24.32 -62.94
CA ALA A 24 23.66 -23.94 -63.80
C ALA A 24 22.25 -24.04 -63.18
N ILE A 25 21.38 -23.00 -63.10
CA ILE A 25 21.12 -21.74 -63.86
C ILE A 25 20.26 -21.91 -65.12
N SER A 26 18.96 -21.59 -65.00
CA SER A 26 18.10 -20.92 -66.01
C SER A 26 16.80 -20.49 -65.29
N GLN A 27 16.49 -19.21 -65.05
CA GLN A 27 16.24 -18.07 -65.95
C GLN A 27 14.84 -18.02 -66.60
N ARG A 28 14.28 -16.81 -66.48
CA ARG A 28 12.96 -16.30 -66.88
C ARG A 28 12.60 -16.58 -68.34
N GLU A 29 11.28 -16.63 -68.61
CA GLU A 29 10.73 -15.85 -69.73
C GLU A 29 9.32 -15.32 -69.37
N SER A 30 8.85 -14.28 -70.07
CA SER A 30 7.66 -13.50 -69.74
C SER A 30 6.72 -13.35 -70.94
N LYS A 31 5.40 -13.19 -70.68
CA LYS A 31 4.43 -12.70 -71.67
C LYS A 31 3.42 -11.73 -71.07
N ASP A 32 3.58 -10.45 -71.43
CA ASP A 32 2.57 -9.40 -71.26
C ASP A 32 1.33 -9.61 -72.15
N LYS A 33 0.18 -9.07 -71.70
CA LYS A 33 -0.65 -8.23 -72.60
C LYS A 33 -1.68 -7.33 -71.90
N ALA A 34 -1.38 -6.03 -71.91
CA ALA A 34 -2.29 -4.91 -72.21
C ALA A 34 -3.57 -4.69 -71.36
N SER A 35 -3.41 -3.88 -70.31
CA SER A 35 -4.13 -2.60 -70.08
C SER A 35 -5.47 -2.32 -70.78
N ARG A 36 -6.49 -1.94 -70.00
CA ARG A 36 -7.36 -0.77 -70.30
C ARG A 36 -8.03 -0.17 -69.06
N ARG A 37 -8.00 1.16 -68.93
CA ARG A 37 -8.78 1.96 -67.95
C ARG A 37 -10.15 2.34 -68.52
N SER A 38 -11.22 2.39 -67.70
CA SER A 38 -12.18 3.52 -67.70
C SER A 38 -13.29 3.42 -66.63
N ARG A 39 -13.56 4.57 -65.96
CA ARG A 39 -14.86 5.08 -65.41
C ARG A 39 -15.61 4.19 -64.37
N LYS A 40 -16.13 4.67 -63.22
CA LYS A 40 -16.99 5.82 -62.83
C LYS A 40 -18.46 5.75 -63.32
N THR A 41 -19.37 6.12 -62.40
CA THR A 41 -20.79 6.57 -62.56
C THR A 41 -21.84 5.54 -63.07
N VAL A 42 -23.12 5.52 -62.63
CA VAL A 42 -23.80 6.00 -61.37
C VAL A 42 -25.27 5.48 -61.27
N SER A 43 -25.87 5.44 -60.05
CA SER A 43 -27.33 5.52 -59.70
C SER A 43 -28.36 4.39 -60.00
N VAL A 44 -29.44 4.38 -59.17
CA VAL A 44 -30.84 3.87 -59.39
C VAL A 44 -31.02 2.32 -59.43
N GLN A 45 -31.98 1.61 -58.77
CA GLN A 45 -33.38 1.80 -58.28
C GLN A 45 -34.46 1.38 -59.34
N ILE A 46 -35.66 0.85 -59.04
CA ILE A 46 -36.40 0.58 -57.77
C ILE A 46 -37.31 -0.70 -57.92
N PHE A 47 -38.40 -0.86 -57.14
CA PHE A 47 -39.45 -1.92 -57.12
C PHE A 47 -39.16 -3.17 -56.24
N VAL A 48 -39.96 -3.61 -55.26
CA VAL A 48 -41.40 -3.47 -54.85
C VAL A 48 -42.36 -4.47 -55.53
N ASP A 49 -43.08 -5.24 -54.71
CA ASP A 49 -44.49 -5.73 -54.78
C ASP A 49 -44.65 -6.92 -53.79
N ASP A 50 -45.83 -7.35 -53.33
CA ASP A 50 -46.85 -6.65 -52.49
C ASP A 50 -47.61 -7.74 -51.65
N ASP A 51 -48.84 -7.48 -51.19
CA ASP A 51 -49.82 -8.35 -50.49
C ASP A 51 -49.65 -8.52 -48.95
N HIS A 52 -50.68 -8.35 -48.11
CA HIS A 52 -52.01 -7.74 -48.32
C HIS A 52 -52.57 -7.19 -46.97
N LYS A 53 -53.46 -6.20 -47.04
CA LYS A 53 -54.29 -5.65 -45.92
C LYS A 53 -55.77 -6.06 -46.14
N PRO A 54 -56.79 -5.77 -45.28
CA PRO A 54 -56.93 -4.72 -44.24
C PRO A 54 -57.29 -5.34 -42.85
N ASP A 55 -57.80 -4.69 -41.79
CA ASP A 55 -58.90 -3.71 -41.65
C ASP A 55 -58.74 -2.68 -40.51
N LEU A 56 -59.70 -1.74 -40.42
CA LEU A 56 -59.72 -0.58 -39.52
C LEU A 56 -61.01 -0.48 -38.68
N ASN A 57 -60.91 0.28 -37.58
CA ASN A 57 -62.00 0.81 -36.73
C ASN A 57 -62.83 -0.19 -35.88
N SER A 58 -62.53 -0.21 -34.58
CA SER A 58 -63.53 0.25 -33.60
C SER A 58 -62.82 1.05 -32.50
N SER A 59 -63.49 2.08 -32.00
CA SER A 59 -63.13 2.77 -30.76
C SER A 59 -63.65 1.99 -29.54
N ASP A 60 -62.93 2.06 -28.42
CA ASP A 60 -63.55 2.04 -27.10
C ASP A 60 -62.65 2.74 -26.06
N VAL A 61 -63.19 2.97 -24.85
CA VAL A 61 -62.74 4.03 -23.92
C VAL A 61 -62.51 3.50 -22.50
N LEU A 62 -61.51 4.08 -21.79
CA LEU A 62 -61.09 3.77 -20.41
C LEU A 62 -60.43 2.37 -20.25
N TYR A 63 -59.56 2.11 -19.25
CA TYR A 63 -59.29 2.82 -17.99
C TYR A 63 -57.83 3.26 -17.82
N VAL A 64 -57.63 4.29 -16.98
CA VAL A 64 -56.38 4.59 -16.29
C VAL A 64 -56.64 4.46 -14.80
N GLU A 65 -55.95 3.55 -14.12
CA GLU A 65 -55.73 3.50 -12.66
C GLU A 65 -54.78 2.32 -12.34
N TYR A 66 -54.19 2.30 -11.13
CA TYR A 66 -53.29 1.25 -10.59
C TYR A 66 -51.86 1.10 -11.16
N GLU A 67 -51.05 2.16 -11.08
CA GLU A 67 -49.57 1.99 -10.93
C GLU A 67 -48.98 2.71 -9.68
N GLU A 68 -49.63 3.74 -9.13
CA GLU A 68 -49.10 4.50 -7.99
C GLU A 68 -48.96 3.67 -6.69
N ASP A 69 -49.85 2.70 -6.44
CA ASP A 69 -49.85 1.84 -5.25
C ASP A 69 -48.57 1.00 -5.10
N GLU A 70 -48.08 0.43 -6.21
CA GLU A 70 -46.89 -0.44 -6.22
C GLU A 70 -45.62 0.35 -5.84
N GLU A 71 -45.49 1.60 -6.31
CA GLU A 71 -44.33 2.42 -6.01
C GLU A 71 -44.35 2.96 -4.57
N GLU A 72 -45.52 3.34 -4.06
CA GLU A 72 -45.66 3.74 -2.66
C GLU A 72 -45.39 2.55 -1.71
N GLU A 73 -45.84 1.34 -2.05
CA GLU A 73 -45.55 0.13 -1.26
C GLU A 73 -44.05 -0.23 -1.30
N ARG A 74 -43.39 -0.10 -2.46
CA ARG A 74 -41.92 -0.28 -2.59
C ARG A 74 -41.15 0.75 -1.73
N LYS A 75 -41.57 2.02 -1.71
CA LYS A 75 -40.99 3.07 -0.85
C LYS A 75 -41.21 2.77 0.64
N LYS A 76 -42.42 2.36 1.05
CA LYS A 76 -42.72 1.91 2.42
C LYS A 76 -41.87 0.70 2.82
N ILE A 77 -41.65 -0.26 1.91
CA ILE A 77 -40.81 -1.46 2.16
C ILE A 77 -39.33 -1.05 2.38
N ALA A 78 -38.75 -0.22 1.51
CA ALA A 78 -37.37 0.24 1.65
C ALA A 78 -37.16 1.01 2.97
N GLN A 79 -38.10 1.87 3.34
CA GLN A 79 -38.07 2.64 4.59
C GLN A 79 -38.23 1.73 5.83
N ARG A 80 -39.08 0.69 5.76
CA ARG A 80 -39.22 -0.37 6.78
C ARG A 80 -37.96 -1.25 6.90
N GLN A 81 -37.15 -1.38 5.84
CA GLN A 81 -35.90 -2.16 5.85
C GLN A 81 -34.73 -1.36 6.45
N ARG A 82 -34.51 -0.10 6.06
CA ARG A 82 -33.48 0.76 6.68
C ARG A 82 -33.69 0.96 8.19
N ALA A 83 -34.92 0.85 8.69
CA ALA A 83 -35.25 0.91 10.12
C ALA A 83 -34.94 -0.37 10.92
N LYS A 84 -34.37 -1.43 10.31
CA LYS A 84 -34.22 -2.76 10.94
C LYS A 84 -32.82 -3.36 10.76
N SER A 85 -31.85 -2.89 11.55
CA SER A 85 -30.61 -3.66 11.79
C SER A 85 -30.92 -4.98 12.53
N PRO A 86 -30.11 -6.04 12.34
CA PRO A 86 -30.44 -7.39 12.82
C PRO A 86 -30.05 -7.61 14.30
N ASP A 87 -30.72 -6.91 15.23
CA ASP A 87 -30.56 -7.12 16.67
C ASP A 87 -31.78 -7.89 17.25
N ALA A 88 -31.84 -9.19 16.99
CA ALA A 88 -32.96 -10.06 17.38
C ALA A 88 -33.34 -9.99 18.89
N PRO A 89 -32.40 -9.88 19.85
CA PRO A 89 -32.71 -9.63 21.26
C PRO A 89 -33.59 -8.41 21.52
N ARG A 90 -33.58 -7.37 20.67
CA ARG A 90 -34.38 -6.15 20.87
C ARG A 90 -35.86 -6.32 20.54
N ARG A 91 -36.28 -7.31 19.74
CA ARG A 91 -37.71 -7.45 19.38
C ARG A 91 -38.57 -8.11 20.45
N VAL A 92 -38.02 -9.04 21.24
CA VAL A 92 -38.71 -9.55 22.44
C VAL A 92 -38.88 -8.43 23.48
N LEU A 93 -37.91 -7.51 23.56
CA LEU A 93 -38.03 -6.27 24.32
C LEU A 93 -39.09 -5.33 23.73
N SER A 94 -39.14 -5.11 22.41
CA SER A 94 -40.18 -4.26 21.81
C SER A 94 -41.59 -4.86 21.95
N LEU A 95 -41.74 -6.18 21.94
CA LEU A 95 -43.01 -6.85 22.25
C LEU A 95 -43.44 -6.62 23.70
N LYS A 96 -42.52 -6.73 24.67
CA LYS A 96 -42.79 -6.35 26.07
C LYS A 96 -43.16 -4.86 26.22
N MET A 97 -42.46 -3.96 25.54
CA MET A 97 -42.76 -2.52 25.58
C MET A 97 -44.07 -2.18 24.85
N ALA A 98 -44.44 -2.90 23.78
CA ALA A 98 -45.73 -2.75 23.11
C ALA A 98 -46.88 -3.22 24.00
N ALA A 99 -46.74 -4.38 24.68
CA ALA A 99 -47.72 -4.86 25.65
C ALA A 99 -47.91 -3.86 26.81
N ALA A 100 -46.82 -3.29 27.34
CA ALA A 100 -46.88 -2.25 28.36
C ALA A 100 -47.58 -0.97 27.85
N ALA A 101 -47.25 -0.49 26.65
CA ALA A 101 -47.88 0.69 26.05
C ALA A 101 -49.38 0.48 25.72
N ILE A 102 -49.80 -0.75 25.44
CA ILE A 102 -51.22 -1.11 25.29
C ILE A 102 -51.94 -1.06 26.65
N ALA A 103 -51.30 -1.56 27.72
CA ALA A 103 -51.84 -1.46 29.08
C ALA A 103 -52.01 0.00 29.53
N GLU A 104 -50.97 0.84 29.40
CA GLU A 104 -51.02 2.28 29.75
C GLU A 104 -52.13 3.04 28.99
N ARG A 105 -52.30 2.76 27.69
CA ARG A 105 -53.37 3.37 26.88
C ARG A 105 -54.77 2.99 27.38
N SER A 106 -54.94 1.79 27.94
CA SER A 106 -56.22 1.35 28.52
C SER A 106 -56.54 2.07 29.84
N ASP A 107 -55.55 2.27 30.72
CA ASP A 107 -55.71 3.01 31.97
C ASP A 107 -56.06 4.49 31.73
N VAL A 108 -55.46 5.12 30.73
CA VAL A 108 -55.80 6.51 30.33
C VAL A 108 -57.23 6.60 29.79
N ALA A 109 -57.71 5.58 29.07
CA ALA A 109 -59.08 5.54 28.57
C ALA A 109 -60.10 5.38 29.70
N ASP A 110 -59.85 4.50 30.67
CA ASP A 110 -60.76 4.29 31.80
C ASP A 110 -60.72 5.46 32.83
N ARG A 111 -59.59 6.18 32.97
CA ARG A 111 -59.57 7.49 33.68
C ARG A 111 -60.50 8.51 33.01
N ARG A 112 -60.39 8.70 31.69
CA ARG A 112 -61.24 9.63 30.92
C ARG A 112 -62.73 9.25 30.93
N LYS A 113 -63.07 7.96 31.06
CA LYS A 113 -64.46 7.51 31.30
C LYS A 113 -64.96 7.84 32.71
N LYS A 114 -64.07 7.94 33.70
CA LYS A 114 -64.41 8.23 35.09
C LYS A 114 -64.65 9.73 35.31
N GLU A 115 -63.76 10.58 34.78
CA GLU A 115 -63.90 12.04 34.78
C GLU A 115 -65.20 12.51 34.11
N ARG A 116 -65.67 11.80 33.07
CA ARG A 116 -66.94 12.08 32.38
C ARG A 116 -68.21 11.67 33.15
N LYS A 117 -68.12 11.21 34.41
CA LYS A 117 -69.28 10.77 35.21
C LYS A 117 -69.58 11.60 36.47
N GLU A 118 -68.77 12.61 36.80
CA GLU A 118 -68.94 13.38 38.05
C GLU A 118 -69.90 14.59 37.93
N GLY A 119 -70.96 14.48 37.11
CA GLY A 119 -71.93 15.55 36.94
C GLY A 119 -73.28 15.11 36.36
N ILE A 120 -74.19 14.63 37.21
CA ILE A 120 -75.66 14.75 37.16
C ILE A 120 -76.29 14.11 38.42
N SER A 121 -77.48 14.57 38.81
CA SER A 121 -78.22 14.17 40.03
C SER A 121 -78.75 12.72 39.96
N PRO A 122 -78.93 12.01 41.10
CA PRO A 122 -79.25 10.58 41.08
C PRO A 122 -80.75 10.25 41.21
N GLU A 123 -81.24 9.34 40.37
CA GLU A 123 -82.34 8.43 40.75
C GLU A 123 -82.27 7.12 39.93
N GLU A 124 -82.97 6.09 40.42
CA GLU A 124 -83.00 4.69 39.94
C GLU A 124 -81.66 3.90 39.86
N LYS A 125 -81.62 2.78 40.59
CA LYS A 125 -80.57 1.74 40.46
C LYS A 125 -81.12 0.54 39.68
N PRO A 126 -80.43 0.09 38.61
CA PRO A 126 -80.40 -1.32 38.25
C PRO A 126 -79.27 -2.04 39.02
N ASP A 127 -79.50 -3.27 39.46
CA ASP A 127 -78.47 -4.09 40.12
C ASP A 127 -77.36 -4.49 39.15
N LEU A 128 -76.11 -4.21 39.52
CA LEU A 128 -74.91 -4.74 38.86
C LEU A 128 -74.30 -5.83 39.73
N SER A 129 -74.36 -7.07 39.24
CA SER A 129 -73.84 -8.24 39.94
C SER A 129 -72.30 -8.24 40.01
N PRO A 130 -71.70 -8.75 41.11
CA PRO A 130 -70.25 -8.70 41.32
C PRO A 130 -69.51 -9.80 40.54
N GLY A 131 -69.64 -9.82 39.21
CA GLY A 131 -69.03 -10.81 38.32
C GLY A 131 -68.44 -10.29 37.00
N THR A 132 -68.80 -9.09 36.56
CA THR A 132 -68.36 -8.55 35.26
C THR A 132 -66.89 -8.08 35.21
N PHE A 133 -66.26 -7.80 36.35
CA PHE A 133 -64.92 -7.19 36.40
C PHE A 133 -63.74 -8.15 36.18
N ASP A 134 -63.96 -9.47 36.27
CA ASP A 134 -62.95 -10.50 35.91
C ASP A 134 -63.05 -10.92 34.45
N VAL A 135 -64.28 -11.11 33.93
CA VAL A 135 -64.52 -11.53 32.53
C VAL A 135 -63.86 -10.56 31.55
N ASP A 136 -64.09 -9.26 31.75
CA ASP A 136 -63.57 -8.18 30.91
C ASP A 136 -62.02 -8.10 30.89
N LYS A 137 -61.34 -8.73 31.85
CA LYS A 137 -59.86 -8.83 31.90
C LYS A 137 -59.35 -10.14 31.28
N ILE A 138 -60.06 -11.24 31.49
CA ILE A 138 -59.77 -12.53 30.84
C ILE A 138 -59.87 -12.36 29.32
N THR A 139 -60.93 -11.73 28.82
CA THR A 139 -61.09 -11.42 27.39
C THR A 139 -59.91 -10.60 26.85
N ARG A 140 -59.48 -9.54 27.55
CA ARG A 140 -58.30 -8.73 27.15
C ARG A 140 -57.00 -9.55 27.11
N MET A 141 -56.83 -10.56 27.97
CA MET A 141 -55.67 -11.47 27.93
C MET A 141 -55.75 -12.47 26.78
N GLU A 142 -56.93 -13.02 26.50
CA GLU A 142 -57.17 -13.83 25.29
C GLU A 142 -56.92 -13.01 24.01
N ASP A 143 -57.40 -11.76 23.94
CA ASP A 143 -57.23 -10.86 22.79
C ASP A 143 -55.75 -10.54 22.52
N VAL A 144 -54.95 -10.25 23.56
CA VAL A 144 -53.50 -10.04 23.42
C VAL A 144 -52.80 -11.32 22.96
N ARG A 145 -53.19 -12.50 23.45
CA ARG A 145 -52.65 -13.79 22.98
C ARG A 145 -53.01 -14.04 21.51
N ASN A 146 -54.27 -13.84 21.14
CA ASN A 146 -54.79 -13.99 19.78
C ASN A 146 -54.13 -12.99 18.80
N PHE A 147 -53.78 -11.79 19.26
CA PHE A 147 -53.00 -10.82 18.50
C PHE A 147 -51.57 -11.34 18.27
N MET A 148 -50.87 -11.79 19.33
CA MET A 148 -49.52 -12.34 19.21
C MET A 148 -49.45 -13.61 18.33
N ILE A 149 -50.46 -14.48 18.41
CA ILE A 149 -50.62 -15.66 17.54
C ILE A 149 -50.70 -15.22 16.07
N LYS A 150 -51.54 -14.23 15.74
CA LYS A 150 -51.67 -13.70 14.37
C LYS A 150 -50.40 -13.00 13.88
N ASP A 151 -49.76 -12.20 14.73
CA ASP A 151 -48.51 -11.49 14.41
C ASP A 151 -47.37 -12.49 14.12
N LEU A 152 -47.27 -13.57 14.89
CA LEU A 152 -46.29 -14.63 14.68
C LEU A 152 -46.63 -15.56 13.48
N GLN A 153 -47.91 -15.85 13.23
CA GLN A 153 -48.35 -16.55 12.01
C GLN A 153 -47.99 -15.76 10.75
N GLU A 154 -48.25 -14.44 10.74
CA GLU A 154 -47.93 -13.58 9.60
C GLU A 154 -46.42 -13.29 9.53
N GLU A 155 -45.67 -13.21 10.64
CA GLU A 155 -44.19 -13.15 10.59
C GLU A 155 -43.60 -14.43 9.95
N ILE A 156 -44.07 -15.63 10.31
CA ILE A 156 -43.65 -16.88 9.69
C ILE A 156 -43.97 -16.89 8.19
N ARG A 157 -45.20 -16.48 7.82
CA ARG A 157 -45.63 -16.42 6.41
C ARG A 157 -44.81 -15.43 5.59
N LEU A 158 -44.59 -14.22 6.13
CA LEU A 158 -43.79 -13.18 5.50
C LEU A 158 -42.32 -13.59 5.42
N GLU A 159 -41.76 -14.26 6.43
CA GLU A 159 -40.39 -14.77 6.39
C GLU A 159 -40.22 -15.82 5.29
N GLN A 160 -41.12 -16.80 5.18
CA GLN A 160 -41.09 -17.79 4.11
C GLN A 160 -41.25 -17.16 2.71
N TYR A 161 -42.18 -16.20 2.56
CA TYR A 161 -42.38 -15.48 1.31
C TYR A 161 -41.14 -14.65 0.92
N ASN A 162 -40.57 -13.91 1.88
CA ASN A 162 -39.40 -13.07 1.66
C ASN A 162 -38.14 -13.90 1.39
N GLU A 163 -37.94 -15.04 2.06
CA GLU A 163 -36.80 -15.94 1.81
C GLU A 163 -36.89 -16.54 0.40
N LYS A 164 -38.08 -17.04 -0.01
CA LYS A 164 -38.30 -17.56 -1.38
C LYS A 164 -38.08 -16.46 -2.42
N ARG A 165 -38.74 -15.30 -2.28
CA ARG A 165 -38.62 -14.18 -3.23
C ARG A 165 -37.18 -13.65 -3.29
N LYS A 166 -36.45 -13.62 -2.17
CA LYS A 166 -35.03 -13.24 -2.16
C LYS A 166 -34.16 -14.25 -2.90
N ALA A 167 -34.40 -15.56 -2.72
CA ALA A 167 -33.68 -16.60 -3.45
C ALA A 167 -33.94 -16.53 -4.97
N GLU A 168 -35.20 -16.26 -5.38
CA GLU A 168 -35.58 -16.06 -6.79
C GLU A 168 -34.86 -14.85 -7.40
N MET A 169 -34.91 -13.69 -6.73
CA MET A 169 -34.21 -12.48 -7.20
C MET A 169 -32.68 -12.65 -7.22
N GLU A 170 -32.08 -13.32 -6.23
CA GLU A 170 -30.63 -13.55 -6.19
C GLU A 170 -30.16 -14.51 -7.29
N ALA A 171 -30.97 -15.52 -7.63
CA ALA A 171 -30.71 -16.42 -8.76
C ALA A 171 -30.85 -15.70 -10.11
N GLU A 172 -31.82 -14.80 -10.26
CA GLU A 172 -31.94 -13.96 -11.45
C GLU A 172 -30.76 -12.97 -11.59
N GLU A 173 -30.37 -12.29 -10.51
CA GLU A 173 -29.17 -11.45 -10.50
C GLU A 173 -27.92 -12.26 -10.87
N ALA A 174 -27.75 -13.46 -10.33
CA ALA A 174 -26.61 -14.33 -10.65
C ALA A 174 -26.60 -14.77 -12.12
N ALA A 175 -27.76 -15.13 -12.68
CA ALA A 175 -27.88 -15.48 -14.09
C ALA A 175 -27.59 -14.28 -15.01
N ASN A 176 -28.09 -13.10 -14.66
CA ASN A 176 -27.83 -11.85 -15.38
C ASN A 176 -26.35 -11.41 -15.25
N ARG A 177 -25.74 -11.56 -14.06
CA ARG A 177 -24.30 -11.35 -13.81
C ARG A 177 -23.45 -12.25 -14.69
N GLN A 178 -23.73 -13.56 -14.70
CA GLN A 178 -22.97 -14.52 -15.51
C GLN A 178 -23.15 -14.28 -17.03
N ARG A 179 -24.34 -13.86 -17.47
CA ARG A 179 -24.58 -13.44 -18.87
C ARG A 179 -23.80 -12.18 -19.22
N GLN A 180 -23.76 -11.20 -18.33
CA GLN A 180 -23.07 -9.94 -18.56
C GLN A 180 -21.55 -10.09 -18.54
N LEU A 181 -20.97 -10.67 -17.49
CA LEU A 181 -19.53 -10.87 -17.37
C LEU A 181 -18.97 -11.70 -18.54
N LYS A 182 -19.71 -12.70 -19.07
CA LYS A 182 -19.28 -13.50 -20.23
C LYS A 182 -18.93 -12.67 -21.47
N GLN A 183 -19.70 -11.63 -21.80
CA GLN A 183 -19.39 -10.80 -22.98
C GLN A 183 -18.35 -9.71 -22.68
N THR A 184 -18.15 -9.31 -21.41
CA THR A 184 -17.01 -8.47 -21.01
C THR A 184 -15.71 -9.27 -21.12
N HIS A 185 -15.68 -10.46 -20.52
CA HIS A 185 -14.56 -11.39 -20.60
C HIS A 185 -14.19 -11.73 -22.05
N ALA A 186 -15.17 -11.91 -22.95
CA ALA A 186 -14.87 -12.13 -24.37
C ALA A 186 -14.05 -10.99 -25.01
N VAL A 187 -14.36 -9.73 -24.69
CA VAL A 187 -13.60 -8.56 -25.18
C VAL A 187 -12.22 -8.49 -24.52
N LEU A 188 -12.16 -8.66 -23.19
CA LEU A 188 -10.89 -8.66 -22.45
C LEU A 188 -9.94 -9.76 -22.92
N SER A 189 -10.46 -10.99 -23.12
CA SER A 189 -9.73 -12.13 -23.64
C SER A 189 -9.22 -11.88 -25.08
N GLN A 190 -10.05 -11.28 -25.96
CA GLN A 190 -9.59 -10.92 -27.30
C GLN A 190 -8.44 -9.91 -27.28
N HIS A 191 -8.52 -8.87 -26.44
CA HIS A 191 -7.45 -7.88 -26.28
C HIS A 191 -6.19 -8.50 -25.64
N TRP A 192 -6.34 -9.40 -24.67
CA TRP A 192 -5.24 -10.10 -24.02
C TRP A 192 -4.50 -11.06 -24.95
N THR A 193 -5.23 -11.82 -25.78
CA THR A 193 -4.64 -12.72 -26.78
C THR A 193 -3.83 -11.92 -27.81
N ALA A 194 -4.42 -10.86 -28.39
CA ALA A 194 -3.71 -10.00 -29.34
C ALA A 194 -2.48 -9.30 -28.74
N PHE A 195 -2.55 -8.92 -27.45
CA PHE A 195 -1.41 -8.38 -26.71
C PHE A 195 -0.31 -9.44 -26.52
N THR A 196 -0.68 -10.66 -26.12
CA THR A 196 0.25 -11.78 -25.88
C THR A 196 0.95 -12.23 -27.17
N GLU A 197 0.20 -12.35 -28.28
CA GLU A 197 0.75 -12.63 -29.61
C GLU A 197 1.75 -11.56 -30.05
N ASN A 198 1.46 -10.27 -29.80
CA ASN A 198 2.39 -9.21 -30.15
C ASN A 198 3.63 -9.16 -29.23
N MET A 199 3.50 -9.49 -27.94
CA MET A 199 4.66 -9.63 -27.05
C MET A 199 5.58 -10.76 -27.51
N LEU A 200 5.03 -11.91 -27.92
CA LEU A 200 5.80 -13.05 -28.44
C LEU A 200 6.51 -12.71 -29.76
N GLN A 201 5.87 -11.92 -30.64
CA GLN A 201 6.51 -11.40 -31.85
C GLN A 201 7.70 -10.47 -31.52
N LEU A 202 7.52 -9.54 -30.58
CA LEU A 202 8.57 -8.63 -30.14
C LEU A 202 9.75 -9.38 -29.48
N GLU A 203 9.48 -10.44 -28.72
CA GLU A 203 10.52 -11.31 -28.16
C GLU A 203 11.29 -12.07 -29.26
N GLN A 204 10.61 -12.56 -30.29
CA GLN A 204 11.26 -13.15 -31.46
C GLN A 204 12.12 -12.14 -32.24
N GLU A 205 11.65 -10.89 -32.37
CA GLU A 205 12.40 -9.79 -32.98
C GLU A 205 13.63 -9.37 -32.13
N GLU A 206 13.51 -9.23 -30.80
CA GLU A 206 14.64 -8.97 -29.90
C GLU A 206 15.69 -10.10 -29.95
N ASN A 207 15.25 -11.37 -29.93
CA ASN A 207 16.14 -12.52 -30.02
C ASN A 207 16.84 -12.64 -31.38
N TRP A 208 16.14 -12.35 -32.49
CA TRP A 208 16.74 -12.31 -33.82
C TRP A 208 17.75 -11.15 -33.96
N ALA A 209 17.40 -9.95 -33.48
CA ALA A 209 18.31 -8.81 -33.46
C ALA A 209 19.57 -9.10 -32.63
N ARG A 210 19.44 -9.78 -31.49
CA ARG A 210 20.57 -10.25 -30.68
C ARG A 210 21.46 -11.24 -31.44
N TYR A 211 20.87 -12.26 -32.07
CA TYR A 211 21.62 -13.23 -32.88
C TYR A 211 22.46 -12.54 -33.97
N MET A 212 21.88 -11.54 -34.63
CA MET A 212 22.52 -10.72 -35.67
C MET A 212 23.56 -9.70 -35.14
N THR A 213 23.66 -9.48 -33.82
CA THR A 213 24.56 -8.47 -33.23
C THR A 213 26.01 -8.96 -33.11
N CYS A 214 26.22 -10.25 -32.86
CA CYS A 214 27.53 -10.91 -32.79
C CYS A 214 28.59 -10.21 -31.90
N ASP A 215 28.18 -9.60 -30.78
CA ASP A 215 29.06 -8.85 -29.86
C ASP A 215 30.01 -9.72 -29.02
N GLY A 216 29.80 -11.04 -29.00
CA GLY A 216 30.57 -11.99 -28.19
C GLY A 216 30.19 -11.99 -26.70
N LEU A 217 29.09 -11.34 -26.32
CA LEU A 217 28.52 -11.43 -24.98
C LEU A 217 27.60 -12.67 -24.86
N PRO A 218 27.51 -13.30 -23.68
CA PRO A 218 26.57 -14.39 -23.48
C PRO A 218 25.13 -13.88 -23.53
N ASP A 219 24.18 -14.78 -23.84
CA ASP A 219 22.76 -14.48 -23.69
C ASP A 219 22.27 -14.77 -22.25
N PRO A 220 21.72 -13.79 -21.52
CA PRO A 220 21.11 -13.99 -20.20
C PRO A 220 19.93 -14.96 -20.14
N GLY A 221 19.26 -15.28 -21.25
CA GLY A 221 18.27 -16.36 -21.30
C GLY A 221 18.90 -17.76 -21.33
N SER A 222 20.17 -17.85 -21.74
CA SER A 222 20.93 -19.08 -21.90
C SER A 222 21.85 -19.35 -20.70
N LEU A 223 21.37 -20.15 -19.75
CA LEU A 223 22.15 -20.61 -18.59
C LEU A 223 23.50 -21.26 -19.00
N PRO A 224 23.62 -22.06 -20.09
CA PRO A 224 24.90 -22.60 -20.54
C PRO A 224 25.91 -21.52 -20.97
N ASP A 225 25.47 -20.50 -21.70
CA ASP A 225 26.36 -19.43 -22.19
C ASP A 225 26.83 -18.54 -21.04
N MET A 226 25.93 -18.23 -20.10
CA MET A 226 26.25 -17.47 -18.89
C MET A 226 27.26 -18.19 -17.99
N ASN A 227 27.12 -19.51 -17.80
CA ASN A 227 28.12 -20.31 -17.06
C ASN A 227 29.45 -20.42 -17.83
N THR A 228 29.41 -20.56 -19.15
CA THR A 228 30.61 -20.60 -20.01
C THR A 228 31.39 -19.27 -19.93
N PHE A 229 30.69 -18.14 -19.99
CA PHE A 229 31.28 -16.81 -19.81
C PHE A 229 31.93 -16.64 -18.43
N LEU A 230 31.26 -17.03 -17.35
CA LEU A 230 31.82 -17.01 -16.00
C LEU A 230 33.12 -17.83 -15.89
N PHE A 231 33.13 -19.05 -16.45
CA PHE A 231 34.32 -19.90 -16.47
C PHE A 231 35.47 -19.25 -17.24
N LEU A 232 35.22 -18.81 -18.48
CA LEU A 232 36.23 -18.17 -19.33
C LEU A 232 36.78 -16.86 -18.75
N TRP A 233 35.96 -16.11 -17.99
CA TRP A 233 36.42 -14.90 -17.31
C TRP A 233 37.34 -15.21 -16.12
N SER A 234 37.04 -16.25 -15.32
CA SER A 234 37.87 -16.63 -14.16
C SER A 234 39.33 -16.96 -14.54
N LEU A 235 39.53 -17.57 -15.71
CA LEU A 235 40.85 -17.89 -16.27
C LEU A 235 41.69 -16.64 -16.62
N LYS A 236 41.05 -15.48 -16.81
CA LYS A 236 41.68 -14.22 -17.23
C LYS A 236 42.11 -13.33 -16.06
N SER A 237 42.20 -13.87 -14.84
CA SER A 237 42.50 -13.14 -13.61
C SER A 237 43.76 -12.22 -13.67
N GLU A 238 44.75 -12.53 -14.52
CA GLU A 238 45.97 -11.71 -14.66
C GLU A 238 45.77 -10.46 -15.55
N GLU A 239 44.72 -10.41 -16.38
CA GLU A 239 44.36 -9.24 -17.23
C GLU A 239 43.75 -8.08 -16.41
N ALA A 240 43.47 -8.29 -15.12
CA ALA A 240 42.76 -7.35 -14.25
C ALA A 240 43.56 -6.08 -13.91
N THR A 241 43.36 -5.03 -14.70
CA THR A 241 43.99 -3.71 -14.55
C THR A 241 42.94 -2.60 -14.44
N MET A 242 43.29 -1.44 -13.86
CA MET A 242 42.33 -0.35 -13.62
C MET A 242 41.59 0.10 -14.90
N ASN A 243 42.28 0.10 -16.05
CA ASN A 243 41.71 0.46 -17.35
C ASN A 243 40.62 -0.52 -17.84
N THR A 244 40.60 -1.76 -17.34
CA THR A 244 39.57 -2.76 -17.70
C THR A 244 38.29 -2.64 -16.86
N ILE A 245 38.30 -1.84 -15.79
CA ILE A 245 37.17 -1.75 -14.86
C ILE A 245 35.91 -1.19 -15.54
N GLU A 246 36.00 -0.13 -16.34
CA GLU A 246 34.81 0.44 -16.99
C GLU A 246 34.10 -0.58 -17.88
N GLU A 247 34.86 -1.29 -18.73
CA GLU A 247 34.28 -2.28 -19.66
C GLU A 247 33.65 -3.45 -18.90
N LYS A 248 34.32 -3.98 -17.87
CA LYS A 248 33.78 -5.07 -17.05
C LYS A 248 32.55 -4.61 -16.25
N CYS A 249 32.56 -3.44 -15.64
CA CYS A 249 31.39 -2.88 -14.99
C CYS A 249 30.24 -2.68 -15.98
N ARG A 250 30.50 -2.16 -17.19
CA ARG A 250 29.50 -1.95 -18.25
C ARG A 250 28.82 -3.26 -18.67
N VAL A 251 29.62 -4.27 -19.04
CA VAL A 251 29.12 -5.60 -19.45
C VAL A 251 28.35 -6.27 -18.32
N ILE A 252 28.89 -6.32 -17.11
CA ILE A 252 28.26 -7.01 -15.98
C ILE A 252 26.98 -6.31 -15.53
N THR A 253 26.92 -4.97 -15.54
CA THR A 253 25.68 -4.23 -15.26
C THR A 253 24.60 -4.54 -16.32
N HIS A 254 24.97 -4.63 -17.60
CA HIS A 254 24.04 -4.98 -18.68
C HIS A 254 23.51 -6.41 -18.53
N LEU A 255 24.37 -7.38 -18.25
CA LEU A 255 23.97 -8.77 -18.02
C LEU A 255 23.08 -8.90 -16.78
N LEU A 256 23.45 -8.30 -15.65
CA LEU A 256 22.64 -8.31 -14.43
C LEU A 256 21.26 -7.66 -14.62
N SER A 257 21.19 -6.52 -15.31
CA SER A 257 19.91 -5.85 -15.63
C SER A 257 19.01 -6.73 -16.52
N LYS A 258 19.58 -7.45 -17.50
CA LYS A 258 18.80 -8.40 -18.32
C LYS A 258 18.34 -9.63 -17.53
N ILE A 259 19.18 -10.18 -16.64
CA ILE A 259 18.78 -11.28 -15.75
C ILE A 259 17.62 -10.84 -14.84
N ASP A 260 17.69 -9.63 -14.28
CA ASP A 260 16.63 -9.07 -13.43
C ASP A 260 15.32 -8.84 -14.22
N ARG A 261 15.40 -8.34 -15.47
CA ARG A 261 14.24 -8.25 -16.39
C ARG A 261 13.60 -9.62 -16.64
N ILE A 262 14.41 -10.67 -16.87
CA ILE A 262 13.93 -12.04 -17.10
C ILE A 262 13.22 -12.58 -15.85
N ILE A 263 13.83 -12.45 -14.66
CA ILE A 263 13.26 -12.90 -13.38
C ILE A 263 11.94 -12.17 -13.04
N ARG A 264 11.83 -10.87 -13.32
CA ARG A 264 10.66 -10.05 -12.96
C ARG A 264 9.47 -10.24 -13.90
N PHE A 265 9.70 -10.42 -15.20
CA PHE A 265 8.65 -10.22 -16.20
C PHE A 265 8.31 -11.43 -17.06
N SER A 266 9.12 -12.50 -17.05
CA SER A 266 8.80 -13.70 -17.82
C SER A 266 7.76 -14.57 -17.10
N THR A 267 6.60 -14.72 -17.72
CA THR A 267 5.39 -15.33 -17.13
C THR A 267 5.38 -16.86 -17.12
N MET A 268 6.42 -17.53 -17.63
CA MET A 268 6.50 -18.99 -17.77
C MET A 268 7.82 -19.61 -17.28
N ILE A 269 8.49 -18.99 -16.31
CA ILE A 269 9.74 -19.52 -15.73
C ILE A 269 9.46 -20.40 -14.50
N SER A 270 10.17 -21.52 -14.38
CA SER A 270 10.10 -22.40 -13.21
C SER A 270 10.91 -21.85 -12.02
N LYS A 271 10.54 -22.24 -10.79
CA LYS A 271 11.20 -21.74 -9.56
C LYS A 271 12.70 -22.10 -9.52
N GLU A 272 13.06 -23.21 -10.16
CA GLU A 272 14.42 -23.74 -10.28
C GLU A 272 15.27 -22.86 -11.21
N TYR A 273 14.76 -22.50 -12.39
CA TYR A 273 15.46 -21.61 -13.33
C TYR A 273 15.67 -20.21 -12.72
N VAL A 274 14.72 -19.68 -11.96
CA VAL A 274 14.89 -18.43 -11.21
C VAL A 274 16.07 -18.54 -10.23
N ALA A 275 16.12 -19.61 -9.43
CA ALA A 275 17.21 -19.83 -8.48
C ALA A 275 18.58 -19.99 -9.16
N GLU A 276 18.64 -20.62 -10.34
CA GLU A 276 19.87 -20.70 -11.14
C GLU A 276 20.31 -19.34 -11.70
N CYS A 277 19.37 -18.54 -12.23
CA CYS A 277 19.64 -17.16 -12.67
C CYS A 277 20.20 -16.30 -11.53
N GLU A 278 19.62 -16.41 -10.34
CA GLU A 278 20.07 -15.69 -9.15
C GLU A 278 21.45 -16.16 -8.67
N SER A 279 21.73 -17.46 -8.75
CA SER A 279 23.06 -18.04 -8.48
C SER A 279 24.12 -17.51 -9.46
N ILE A 280 23.78 -17.41 -10.75
CA ILE A 280 24.63 -16.82 -11.79
C ILE A 280 24.84 -15.33 -11.52
N ALA A 281 23.79 -14.58 -11.20
CA ALA A 281 23.88 -13.16 -10.85
C ALA A 281 24.80 -12.94 -9.64
N ALA A 282 24.68 -13.72 -8.57
CA ALA A 282 25.58 -13.66 -7.42
C ALA A 282 27.04 -13.98 -7.79
N LYS A 283 27.29 -14.98 -8.65
CA LYS A 283 28.65 -15.28 -9.16
C LYS A 283 29.23 -14.10 -9.96
N LEU A 284 28.44 -13.46 -10.83
CA LEU A 284 28.86 -12.28 -11.61
C LEU A 284 29.23 -11.08 -10.72
N ARG A 285 28.46 -10.83 -9.65
CA ARG A 285 28.76 -9.77 -8.66
C ARG A 285 30.09 -10.04 -7.94
N ASN A 286 30.26 -11.24 -7.41
CA ASN A 286 31.47 -11.65 -6.69
C ASN A 286 32.71 -11.60 -7.59
N GLU A 287 32.61 -12.06 -8.84
CA GLU A 287 33.71 -12.03 -9.80
C GLU A 287 34.07 -10.60 -10.25
N LEU A 288 33.08 -9.70 -10.40
CA LEU A 288 33.34 -8.28 -10.65
C LEU A 288 34.06 -7.61 -9.47
N GLN A 289 33.63 -7.90 -8.23
CA GLN A 289 34.30 -7.39 -7.04
C GLN A 289 35.75 -7.92 -6.95
N ARG A 290 35.96 -9.22 -7.19
CA ARG A 290 37.30 -9.84 -7.24
C ARG A 290 38.19 -9.19 -8.33
N TRP A 291 37.63 -8.88 -9.50
CA TRP A 291 38.36 -8.20 -10.58
C TRP A 291 38.83 -6.80 -10.19
N ILE A 292 37.98 -6.02 -9.51
CA ILE A 292 38.30 -4.67 -9.02
C ILE A 292 39.32 -4.73 -7.87
N ASP A 293 39.21 -5.73 -7.00
CA ASP A 293 40.19 -5.99 -5.94
C ASP A 293 41.56 -6.37 -6.49
N LEU A 294 41.63 -7.24 -7.50
CA LEU A 294 42.87 -7.58 -8.21
C LEU A 294 43.47 -6.36 -8.94
N ALA A 295 42.66 -5.57 -9.65
CA ALA A 295 43.12 -4.37 -10.33
C ALA A 295 43.70 -3.33 -9.33
N CYS A 296 43.07 -3.19 -8.16
CA CYS A 296 43.55 -2.34 -7.08
C CYS A 296 44.86 -2.85 -6.46
N TYR A 297 45.04 -4.18 -6.33
CA TYR A 297 46.32 -4.77 -5.93
C TYR A 297 47.42 -4.53 -6.99
N GLN A 298 47.11 -4.66 -8.28
CA GLN A 298 48.07 -4.36 -9.35
C GLN A 298 48.50 -2.87 -9.35
N LEU A 299 47.55 -1.96 -9.12
CA LEU A 299 47.81 -0.53 -8.91
C LEU A 299 48.77 -0.31 -7.72
N LEU A 300 48.42 -0.82 -6.53
CA LEU A 300 49.20 -0.64 -5.30
C LEU A 300 50.54 -1.37 -5.29
N ARG A 301 50.82 -2.29 -6.24
CA ARG A 301 52.10 -2.99 -6.35
C ARG A 301 53.28 -2.06 -6.70
N ASN A 302 53.03 -0.92 -7.34
CA ASN A 302 54.06 0.07 -7.67
C ASN A 302 53.49 1.50 -7.58
N ILE A 303 53.35 1.99 -6.34
CA ILE A 303 52.71 3.27 -6.04
C ILE A 303 53.41 4.43 -6.76
N GLU A 304 54.76 4.47 -6.77
CA GLU A 304 55.52 5.58 -7.36
C GLU A 304 55.42 5.68 -8.89
N ALA A 305 55.07 4.60 -9.59
CA ALA A 305 54.88 4.61 -11.05
C ALA A 305 53.40 4.67 -11.48
N ASN A 306 52.49 4.16 -10.65
CA ASN A 306 51.08 3.99 -11.01
C ASN A 306 50.15 5.06 -10.41
N MET A 307 50.60 5.85 -9.43
CA MET A 307 49.81 6.86 -8.72
C MET A 307 50.42 8.26 -8.89
N VAL A 308 49.58 9.31 -8.85
CA VAL A 308 50.02 10.70 -8.90
C VAL A 308 50.53 11.10 -7.51
N ARG A 309 51.65 11.83 -7.46
CA ARG A 309 52.25 12.32 -6.22
C ARG A 309 51.80 13.76 -5.95
N GLU A 310 51.08 13.94 -4.85
CA GLU A 310 50.58 15.25 -4.40
C GLU A 310 51.59 15.97 -3.49
N ASP A 311 52.29 15.20 -2.64
CA ASP A 311 53.31 15.69 -1.72
C ASP A 311 54.50 14.71 -1.64
N ILE A 312 55.60 15.15 -1.04
CA ILE A 312 56.74 14.32 -0.63
C ILE A 312 56.29 13.02 0.07
N LYS A 313 55.17 13.02 0.80
CA LYS A 313 54.66 11.83 1.51
C LYS A 313 53.39 11.22 0.93
N ILE A 314 52.66 11.85 0.01
CA ILE A 314 51.29 11.46 -0.35
C ILE A 314 51.16 11.17 -1.84
N THR A 315 50.46 10.09 -2.16
CA THR A 315 50.02 9.75 -3.51
C THR A 315 48.51 9.51 -3.57
N ARG A 316 47.92 9.86 -4.71
CA ARG A 316 46.52 9.67 -5.05
C ARG A 316 46.39 8.99 -6.41
N TYR A 317 45.39 8.14 -6.55
CA TYR A 317 44.90 7.63 -7.82
C TYR A 317 43.41 7.92 -7.93
N VAL A 318 42.96 8.26 -9.13
CA VAL A 318 41.57 8.60 -9.45
C VAL A 318 41.21 7.94 -10.77
N CYS A 319 40.08 7.24 -10.80
CA CYS A 319 39.42 6.77 -12.03
C CYS A 319 37.92 7.07 -11.92
N VAL A 320 37.41 7.87 -12.85
CA VAL A 320 35.99 8.24 -12.95
C VAL A 320 35.44 7.63 -14.22
N THR A 321 34.35 6.88 -14.11
CA THR A 321 33.67 6.21 -15.23
C THR A 321 32.16 6.43 -15.15
N ASN A 322 31.43 6.09 -16.21
CA ASN A 322 29.98 6.27 -16.25
C ASN A 322 29.17 5.37 -15.27
N LYS A 323 29.83 4.43 -14.58
CA LYS A 323 29.19 3.47 -13.65
C LYS A 323 29.90 3.28 -12.31
N ALA A 324 31.16 3.72 -12.19
CA ALA A 324 31.93 3.65 -10.96
C ALA A 324 32.96 4.78 -10.84
N VAL A 325 33.24 5.19 -9.60
CA VAL A 325 34.38 6.04 -9.24
C VAL A 325 35.31 5.24 -8.34
N CYS A 326 36.61 5.32 -8.55
CA CYS A 326 37.63 4.72 -7.70
C CYS A 326 38.69 5.75 -7.34
N CYS A 327 38.79 6.07 -6.06
CA CYS A 327 39.83 6.92 -5.49
C CYS A 327 40.68 6.11 -4.52
N VAL A 328 42.00 6.19 -4.64
CA VAL A 328 42.94 5.50 -3.74
C VAL A 328 43.95 6.50 -3.23
N TRP A 329 44.09 6.61 -1.90
CA TRP A 329 45.06 7.45 -1.21
C TRP A 329 46.09 6.56 -0.52
N ALA A 330 47.38 6.85 -0.68
CA ALA A 330 48.46 6.08 -0.07
C ALA A 330 49.64 6.97 0.35
N PRO A 331 50.15 6.85 1.60
CA PRO A 331 51.38 7.48 2.02
C PRO A 331 52.62 6.71 1.53
N ILE A 332 53.60 7.42 0.98
CA ILE A 332 54.87 6.84 0.52
C ILE A 332 55.71 6.41 1.73
N ALA A 333 56.13 5.14 1.75
CA ALA A 333 56.98 4.57 2.78
C ALA A 333 58.44 5.04 2.65
N LEU A 334 58.72 6.29 3.04
CA LEU A 334 60.07 6.87 3.03
C LEU A 334 61.07 6.02 3.86
N PRO A 335 62.31 5.80 3.38
CA PRO A 335 63.28 4.97 4.06
C PRO A 335 63.69 5.59 5.42
N ILE A 336 63.40 4.87 6.50
CA ILE A 336 63.67 5.34 7.87
C ILE A 336 65.19 5.38 8.11
N GLY A 337 65.75 6.58 8.20
CA GLY A 337 67.16 6.79 8.55
C GLY A 337 67.51 6.16 9.90
N LEU A 338 68.53 5.30 9.90
CA LEU A 338 68.88 4.37 11.00
C LEU A 338 69.11 5.02 12.38
N LYS A 339 69.27 6.34 12.45
CA LYS A 339 69.56 7.10 13.67
C LYS A 339 68.40 7.18 14.69
N ARG A 340 67.15 6.86 14.31
CA ARG A 340 66.01 6.92 15.26
C ARG A 340 65.98 5.81 16.32
N GLN A 341 66.60 4.65 16.08
CA GLN A 341 66.44 3.49 16.98
C GLN A 341 67.24 3.57 18.30
N ILE A 342 68.16 4.53 18.45
CA ILE A 342 69.05 4.62 19.61
C ILE A 342 68.49 5.57 20.69
N ALA A 343 67.67 6.56 20.33
CA ALA A 343 67.16 7.56 21.28
C ALA A 343 65.96 7.09 22.13
N ASP A 344 65.14 6.18 21.61
CA ASP A 344 63.86 5.78 22.24
C ASP A 344 63.98 4.62 23.26
N ARG A 345 65.18 4.12 23.55
CA ARG A 345 65.37 3.00 24.52
C ARG A 345 65.69 3.42 25.96
N GLU A 346 66.02 4.69 26.21
CA GLU A 346 66.38 5.19 27.55
C GLU A 346 65.59 6.45 27.95
N ARG A 347 64.26 6.32 28.07
CA ARG A 347 63.40 7.28 28.79
C ARG A 347 62.06 6.64 29.19
N PRO A 348 61.84 6.37 30.49
CA PRO A 348 60.49 6.13 31.02
C PRO A 348 59.62 7.37 30.84
N SER A 349 58.40 7.14 30.38
CA SER A 349 57.26 8.06 30.26
C SER A 349 57.31 9.37 31.09
N ILE A 350 57.45 10.52 30.41
CA ILE A 350 56.89 11.82 30.78
C ILE A 350 56.78 12.69 29.52
N PHE A 351 55.61 13.32 29.33
CA PHE A 351 55.29 14.42 28.40
C PHE A 351 56.25 14.69 27.22
N VAL A 352 56.12 13.89 26.16
CA VAL A 352 56.31 14.38 24.78
C VAL A 352 55.04 14.04 24.00
N SER A 353 54.20 15.04 23.76
CA SER A 353 53.03 14.88 22.91
C SER A 353 53.50 14.53 21.50
N ARG A 354 53.35 13.25 21.11
CA ARG A 354 53.28 12.90 19.69
C ARG A 354 52.07 13.66 19.16
N LYS A 355 52.31 14.77 18.46
CA LYS A 355 51.27 15.51 17.75
C LYS A 355 50.86 14.66 16.57
N THR A 356 49.96 13.70 16.80
CA THR A 356 49.50 12.79 15.75
C THR A 356 48.89 13.64 14.64
N ILE A 357 49.21 13.28 13.41
CA ILE A 357 48.70 13.99 12.24
C ILE A 357 47.28 13.48 12.05
N GLU A 358 46.29 14.33 12.27
CA GLU A 358 44.91 14.01 11.88
C GLU A 358 44.88 13.79 10.36
N ILE A 359 44.60 12.55 9.94
CA ILE A 359 44.54 12.19 8.52
C ILE A 359 43.12 12.50 8.04
N GLU A 360 43.01 13.59 7.31
CA GLU A 360 41.78 14.05 6.66
C GLU A 360 42.00 14.04 5.14
N ILE A 361 41.10 13.36 4.41
CA ILE A 361 41.23 13.05 2.98
C ILE A 361 39.94 13.46 2.28
N GLU A 362 40.04 14.30 1.24
CA GLU A 362 38.89 14.71 0.44
C GLU A 362 38.90 14.03 -0.94
N PHE A 363 37.96 13.12 -1.15
CA PHE A 363 37.67 12.53 -2.46
C PHE A 363 36.62 13.39 -3.18
N GLU A 364 37.07 14.54 -3.74
CA GLU A 364 36.27 15.48 -4.54
C GLU A 364 35.36 14.78 -5.57
N GLU A 365 35.87 13.76 -6.26
CA GLU A 365 35.16 13.04 -7.32
C GLU A 365 34.02 12.15 -6.79
N MET A 366 34.09 11.77 -5.52
CA MET A 366 33.02 11.10 -4.76
C MET A 366 32.24 12.08 -3.86
N LYS A 367 32.64 13.36 -3.80
CA LYS A 367 32.17 14.38 -2.85
C LYS A 367 32.20 13.87 -1.38
N LEU A 368 33.22 13.09 -1.03
CA LEU A 368 33.37 12.36 0.23
C LEU A 368 34.65 12.77 0.97
N THR A 369 34.51 13.38 2.15
CA THR A 369 35.59 13.63 3.10
C THR A 369 35.67 12.49 4.12
N ILE A 370 36.87 11.98 4.38
CA ILE A 370 37.19 10.91 5.33
C ILE A 370 38.17 11.48 6.36
N LYS A 371 37.79 11.50 7.63
CA LYS A 371 38.68 11.88 8.75
C LYS A 371 38.91 10.69 9.66
N MET A 372 40.18 10.27 9.75
CA MET A 372 40.61 9.14 10.56
C MET A 372 40.78 9.51 12.05
N PRO A 373 40.57 8.56 12.97
CA PRO A 373 40.90 8.71 14.40
C PRO A 373 42.35 9.11 14.65
N SER A 374 42.57 9.89 15.71
CA SER A 374 43.90 10.43 16.08
C SER A 374 44.87 9.41 16.70
N ASP A 375 44.44 8.15 16.87
CA ASP A 375 45.27 7.00 17.22
C ASP A 375 45.76 6.19 16.01
N PHE A 376 45.40 6.59 14.77
CA PHE A 376 45.66 5.82 13.56
C PHE A 376 46.57 6.55 12.54
N ASP A 377 47.70 5.95 12.15
CA ASP A 377 48.73 6.62 11.32
C ASP A 377 48.81 6.16 9.84
N CYS A 378 48.01 5.15 9.45
CA CYS A 378 47.98 4.55 8.11
C CYS A 378 49.35 4.08 7.56
N HIS A 379 50.35 3.81 8.39
CA HIS A 379 51.68 3.45 7.89
C HIS A 379 51.66 2.11 7.12
N GLN A 380 52.18 2.11 5.89
CA GLN A 380 52.14 0.98 4.95
C GLN A 380 50.72 0.50 4.63
N MET A 381 49.73 1.40 4.71
CA MET A 381 48.33 1.14 4.33
C MET A 381 47.90 2.08 3.19
N ALA A 382 46.76 1.81 2.56
CA ALA A 382 46.12 2.67 1.59
C ALA A 382 44.62 2.74 1.88
N ILE A 383 44.02 3.93 1.77
CA ILE A 383 42.58 4.15 1.92
C ILE A 383 41.97 4.16 0.52
N ARG A 384 40.96 3.32 0.30
CA ARG A 384 40.25 3.20 -0.97
C ARG A 384 38.81 3.64 -0.81
N GLY A 385 38.41 4.65 -1.58
CA GLY A 385 37.02 4.95 -1.88
C GLY A 385 36.62 4.29 -3.21
N LEU A 386 35.52 3.55 -3.20
CA LEU A 386 34.81 3.10 -4.40
C LEU A 386 33.38 3.65 -4.34
N TRP A 387 32.86 4.17 -5.45
CA TRP A 387 31.44 4.42 -5.65
C TRP A 387 30.96 3.58 -6.82
N PHE A 388 29.83 2.88 -6.67
CA PHE A 388 29.11 2.22 -7.76
C PHE A 388 27.77 2.91 -7.93
N ALA A 389 27.43 3.33 -9.15
CA ALA A 389 26.19 4.06 -9.45
C ALA A 389 24.90 3.19 -9.38
N TYR A 390 24.98 2.01 -8.76
CA TYR A 390 23.96 0.97 -8.75
C TYR A 390 24.22 0.02 -7.58
N ASP A 391 23.15 -0.51 -6.98
CA ASP A 391 23.22 -1.36 -5.79
C ASP A 391 23.31 -2.85 -6.16
N HIS A 392 24.37 -3.50 -5.67
CA HIS A 392 24.62 -4.94 -5.83
C HIS A 392 24.07 -5.79 -4.70
N HIS A 393 23.88 -5.23 -3.50
CA HIS A 393 23.82 -5.98 -2.26
C HIS A 393 22.41 -6.15 -1.71
N SER A 394 21.49 -5.19 -1.91
CA SER A 394 20.10 -5.37 -1.45
C SER A 394 19.44 -6.64 -2.00
N VAL A 395 19.75 -7.06 -3.23
CA VAL A 395 19.18 -8.29 -3.83
C VAL A 395 19.56 -9.56 -3.05
N GLU A 396 20.64 -9.52 -2.26
CA GLU A 396 21.12 -10.63 -1.43
C GLU A 396 20.47 -10.69 -0.04
N ALA A 397 19.68 -9.68 0.34
CA ALA A 397 19.11 -9.53 1.68
C ALA A 397 17.68 -10.08 1.81
N ASP A 398 17.40 -10.75 2.92
CA ASP A 398 16.11 -11.38 3.20
C ASP A 398 14.94 -10.39 3.17
N SER A 399 15.14 -9.16 3.66
CA SER A 399 14.11 -8.12 3.67
C SER A 399 13.91 -7.37 2.35
N TYR A 400 14.67 -7.70 1.29
CA TYR A 400 14.44 -7.14 -0.06
C TYR A 400 13.19 -7.69 -0.73
N ARG A 401 12.96 -9.01 -0.59
CA ARG A 401 11.87 -9.70 -1.29
C ARG A 401 10.56 -9.58 -0.52
N MET A 402 9.46 -9.45 -1.26
CA MET A 402 8.12 -9.54 -0.67
C MET A 402 7.90 -10.96 -0.12
N PRO A 403 7.39 -11.12 1.12
CA PRO A 403 7.06 -12.45 1.66
C PRO A 403 6.04 -13.20 0.79
N SER A 404 6.24 -14.50 0.62
CA SER A 404 5.27 -15.37 -0.05
C SER A 404 4.06 -15.65 0.84
N LEU A 405 2.85 -15.46 0.31
CA LEU A 405 1.63 -15.91 0.97
C LEU A 405 1.49 -17.45 0.89
N PRO A 406 0.93 -18.11 1.92
CA PRO A 406 0.52 -19.50 1.86
C PRO A 406 -0.50 -19.78 0.75
N ASP A 407 -0.46 -20.99 0.20
CA ASP A 407 -1.27 -21.40 -0.96
C ASP A 407 -2.78 -21.15 -0.77
N TYR A 408 -3.34 -21.39 0.42
CA TYR A 408 -4.78 -21.17 0.68
C TYR A 408 -5.22 -19.69 0.60
N LEU A 409 -4.34 -18.73 0.89
CA LEU A 409 -4.61 -17.30 0.68
C LEU A 409 -4.36 -16.89 -0.78
N PHE A 410 -3.39 -17.54 -1.43
CA PHE A 410 -3.11 -17.34 -2.84
C PHE A 410 -4.27 -17.85 -3.72
N ASP A 411 -4.85 -19.01 -3.42
CA ASP A 411 -5.97 -19.59 -4.17
C ASP A 411 -7.28 -18.79 -4.02
N LEU A 412 -7.52 -18.21 -2.84
CA LEU A 412 -8.70 -17.38 -2.57
C LEU A 412 -8.76 -16.13 -3.46
N TRP A 413 -7.58 -15.53 -3.75
CA TRP A 413 -7.44 -14.37 -4.61
C TRP A 413 -6.37 -14.58 -5.69
N ASN A 414 -6.43 -15.72 -6.37
CA ASN A 414 -5.43 -16.10 -7.36
C ASN A 414 -5.33 -15.03 -8.45
N PRO A 415 -4.14 -14.44 -8.73
CA PRO A 415 -4.00 -13.37 -9.72
C PRO A 415 -4.45 -13.74 -11.14
N SER A 416 -4.48 -15.03 -11.50
CA SER A 416 -5.03 -15.49 -12.78
C SER A 416 -6.56 -15.47 -12.83
N LEU A 417 -7.24 -15.53 -11.68
CA LEU A 417 -8.69 -15.55 -11.58
C LEU A 417 -9.28 -14.22 -12.10
N ASP A 418 -10.42 -14.33 -12.77
CA ASP A 418 -11.18 -13.20 -13.29
C ASP A 418 -12.50 -13.03 -12.51
N LEU A 419 -13.23 -11.94 -12.79
CA LEU A 419 -14.49 -11.69 -12.10
C LEU A 419 -15.61 -12.67 -12.50
N LEU A 420 -15.55 -13.27 -13.70
CA LEU A 420 -16.54 -14.24 -14.19
C LEU A 420 -16.47 -15.59 -13.45
N GLU A 421 -15.25 -16.11 -13.27
CA GLU A 421 -15.03 -17.36 -12.54
C GLU A 421 -15.16 -17.13 -11.03
N TYR A 422 -14.68 -16.01 -10.48
CA TYR A 422 -14.96 -15.62 -9.10
C TYR A 422 -16.47 -15.54 -8.83
N SER A 423 -17.24 -14.89 -9.71
CA SER A 423 -18.72 -14.83 -9.64
C SER A 423 -19.36 -16.21 -9.60
N ALA A 424 -18.86 -17.15 -10.41
CA ALA A 424 -19.35 -18.53 -10.42
C ALA A 424 -19.00 -19.28 -9.12
N ARG A 425 -17.74 -19.17 -8.64
CA ARG A 425 -17.26 -19.78 -7.40
C ARG A 425 -18.02 -19.24 -6.19
N GLU A 426 -18.18 -17.92 -6.07
CA GLU A 426 -18.92 -17.28 -4.97
C GLU A 426 -20.41 -17.69 -4.96
N HIS A 427 -21.04 -17.81 -6.13
CA HIS A 427 -22.42 -18.29 -6.23
C HIS A 427 -22.55 -19.78 -5.85
N ALA A 428 -21.61 -20.63 -6.27
CA ALA A 428 -21.57 -22.03 -5.88
C ALA A 428 -21.36 -22.19 -4.36
N GLU A 429 -20.47 -21.40 -3.76
CA GLU A 429 -20.24 -21.40 -2.31
C GLU A 429 -21.49 -20.94 -1.54
N LYS A 430 -22.19 -19.92 -2.04
CA LYS A 430 -23.49 -19.49 -1.50
C LYS A 430 -24.57 -20.56 -1.59
N LEU A 431 -24.54 -21.45 -2.58
CA LEU A 431 -25.44 -22.60 -2.65
C LEU A 431 -25.03 -23.67 -1.64
N ARG A 432 -23.75 -24.08 -1.60
CA ARG A 432 -23.25 -25.08 -0.64
C ARG A 432 -23.53 -24.68 0.82
N LEU A 433 -23.28 -23.42 1.16
CA LEU A 433 -23.60 -22.85 2.48
C LEU A 433 -25.11 -22.79 2.77
N ARG A 434 -25.99 -22.69 1.77
CA ARG A 434 -27.46 -22.82 1.99
C ARG A 434 -27.86 -24.27 2.26
N GLU A 435 -27.23 -25.22 1.58
CA GLU A 435 -27.47 -26.66 1.74
C GLU A 435 -26.98 -27.14 3.11
N GLU A 436 -25.76 -26.78 3.52
CA GLU A 436 -25.23 -27.00 4.87
C GLU A 436 -26.15 -26.41 5.95
N GLN A 437 -26.68 -25.20 5.72
CA GLN A 437 -27.60 -24.53 6.65
C GLN A 437 -29.07 -25.00 6.53
N ALA A 438 -29.43 -25.92 5.63
CA ALA A 438 -30.84 -26.22 5.35
C ALA A 438 -31.56 -26.84 6.56
N GLU A 439 -30.90 -27.78 7.24
CA GLU A 439 -31.38 -28.37 8.51
C GLU A 439 -31.49 -27.30 9.61
N GLU A 440 -30.47 -26.44 9.74
CA GLU A 440 -30.44 -25.36 10.74
C GLU A 440 -31.51 -24.28 10.50
N ARG A 441 -31.87 -24.02 9.24
CA ARG A 441 -32.99 -23.14 8.86
C ARG A 441 -34.32 -23.81 9.13
N ARG A 442 -34.47 -25.10 8.82
CA ARG A 442 -35.69 -25.87 9.13
C ARG A 442 -35.95 -25.92 10.64
N LEU A 443 -34.93 -26.16 11.45
CA LEU A 443 -35.04 -26.19 12.91
C LEU A 443 -35.43 -24.83 13.50
N ARG A 444 -34.96 -23.70 12.97
CA ARG A 444 -35.40 -22.35 13.40
C ARG A 444 -36.83 -22.04 12.98
N LEU A 445 -37.26 -22.49 11.80
CA LEU A 445 -38.66 -22.39 11.36
C LEU A 445 -39.57 -23.29 12.23
N GLU A 446 -39.10 -24.46 12.63
CA GLU A 446 -39.80 -25.40 13.51
C GLU A 446 -39.85 -24.91 14.96
N GLU A 447 -38.79 -24.28 15.46
CA GLU A 447 -38.75 -23.56 16.74
C GLU A 447 -39.82 -22.45 16.76
N LYS A 448 -39.89 -21.58 15.73
CA LYS A 448 -40.94 -20.56 15.63
C LYS A 448 -42.36 -21.16 15.61
N LYS A 449 -42.55 -22.28 14.89
CA LYS A 449 -43.83 -23.01 14.88
C LYS A 449 -44.14 -23.67 16.23
N ALA A 450 -43.15 -24.13 16.98
CA ALA A 450 -43.32 -24.69 18.32
C ALA A 450 -43.62 -23.60 19.36
N ILE A 451 -43.04 -22.40 19.23
CA ILE A 451 -43.41 -21.22 20.01
C ILE A 451 -44.86 -20.83 19.71
N LEU A 452 -45.25 -20.76 18.43
CA LEU A 452 -46.63 -20.52 18.01
C LEU A 452 -47.58 -21.57 18.61
N GLY A 453 -47.25 -22.86 18.48
CA GLY A 453 -48.06 -23.95 19.05
C GLY A 453 -48.18 -23.90 20.58
N ARG A 454 -47.17 -23.43 21.31
CA ARG A 454 -47.26 -23.17 22.76
C ARG A 454 -48.12 -21.95 23.11
N MET A 455 -48.23 -20.97 22.22
CA MET A 455 -49.14 -19.83 22.38
C MET A 455 -50.59 -20.23 22.05
N GLU A 456 -50.81 -20.99 20.98
CA GLU A 456 -52.14 -21.52 20.60
C GLU A 456 -52.66 -22.55 21.62
N TYR A 457 -51.79 -23.43 22.13
CA TYR A 457 -52.13 -24.50 23.07
C TYR A 457 -51.22 -24.48 24.32
N PRO A 458 -51.51 -23.60 25.31
CA PRO A 458 -50.75 -23.52 26.55
C PRO A 458 -50.71 -24.85 27.34
N PRO A 459 -49.56 -25.22 27.94
CA PRO A 459 -49.47 -26.43 28.76
C PRO A 459 -50.35 -26.30 30.02
N VAL A 460 -51.28 -27.25 30.19
CA VAL A 460 -52.21 -27.28 31.31
C VAL A 460 -51.46 -27.45 32.64
N SER A 461 -51.58 -26.46 33.53
CA SER A 461 -50.93 -26.52 34.84
C SER A 461 -51.43 -27.70 35.68
N PRO A 462 -50.54 -28.45 36.37
CA PRO A 462 -50.96 -29.58 37.19
C PRO A 462 -51.84 -29.09 38.35
N ARG A 463 -53.08 -29.58 38.39
CA ARG A 463 -54.08 -29.21 39.40
C ARG A 463 -53.55 -29.49 40.80
N ARG A 464 -53.24 -28.43 41.56
CA ARG A 464 -52.89 -28.53 42.99
C ARG A 464 -54.15 -28.87 43.80
N ASP A 465 -54.34 -30.15 44.07
CA ASP A 465 -55.39 -30.63 44.98
C ASP A 465 -55.25 -29.97 46.36
N LYS A 466 -56.26 -29.18 46.74
CA LYS A 466 -56.37 -28.56 48.07
C LYS A 466 -57.74 -28.87 48.68
N ARG A 467 -57.78 -29.94 49.47
CA ARG A 467 -58.91 -30.24 50.37
C ARG A 467 -59.18 -29.04 51.30
N LYS A 468 -60.46 -28.70 51.51
CA LYS A 468 -60.91 -27.52 52.25
C LYS A 468 -60.45 -27.52 53.71
N LYS A 469 -59.92 -26.39 54.20
CA LYS A 469 -60.35 -25.77 55.47
C LYS A 469 -59.85 -24.33 55.66
N GLY A 470 -60.78 -23.36 55.57
CA GLY A 470 -60.84 -22.23 56.50
C GLY A 470 -60.18 -20.87 56.14
N LYS A 471 -61.02 -19.84 56.28
CA LYS A 471 -60.75 -18.52 56.92
C LYS A 471 -60.22 -17.34 56.05
N LYS A 472 -61.17 -16.42 55.79
CA LYS A 472 -61.06 -14.97 55.48
C LYS A 472 -60.18 -14.51 54.31
N THR A 473 -60.84 -13.85 53.36
CA THR A 473 -60.28 -12.97 52.33
C THR A 473 -59.41 -11.84 52.91
N LYS A 474 -58.30 -11.55 52.23
CA LYS A 474 -57.71 -10.21 52.09
C LYS A 474 -57.58 -9.93 50.59
N GLY A 475 -57.78 -8.69 50.16
CA GLY A 475 -57.81 -8.34 48.73
C GLY A 475 -56.45 -8.55 48.05
N HIS A 476 -56.47 -9.06 46.82
CA HIS A 476 -55.28 -9.12 45.97
C HIS A 476 -54.98 -7.72 45.45
N SER A 477 -53.73 -7.26 45.65
CA SER A 477 -53.25 -5.98 45.11
C SER A 477 -52.93 -6.11 43.62
N ALA A 478 -53.04 -5.02 42.86
CA ALA A 478 -52.71 -4.98 41.43
C ALA A 478 -51.30 -5.52 41.12
N LYS A 479 -50.32 -5.25 42.00
CA LYS A 479 -48.94 -5.77 41.88
C LYS A 479 -48.83 -7.30 41.86
N ASN A 480 -49.79 -8.04 42.42
CA ASN A 480 -49.78 -9.50 42.32
C ASN A 480 -50.19 -9.95 40.92
N TYR A 481 -51.19 -9.30 40.30
CA TYR A 481 -51.64 -9.62 38.94
C TYR A 481 -50.59 -9.27 37.88
N GLU A 482 -49.86 -8.18 38.09
CA GLU A 482 -48.72 -7.78 37.24
C GLU A 482 -47.61 -8.85 37.27
N SER A 483 -47.26 -9.34 38.46
CA SER A 483 -46.33 -10.45 38.67
C SER A 483 -46.84 -11.80 38.14
N GLU A 484 -48.15 -12.06 38.23
CA GLU A 484 -48.79 -13.29 37.72
C GLU A 484 -48.93 -13.28 36.18
N PHE A 485 -49.13 -12.11 35.58
CA PHE A 485 -49.05 -11.87 34.14
C PHE A 485 -47.61 -12.03 33.63
N GLU A 486 -46.61 -11.43 34.29
CA GLU A 486 -45.19 -11.65 33.96
C GLU A 486 -44.78 -13.12 34.09
N ALA A 487 -45.22 -13.82 35.15
CA ALA A 487 -44.94 -15.25 35.32
C ALA A 487 -45.62 -16.11 34.24
N THR A 488 -46.82 -15.73 33.80
CA THR A 488 -47.52 -16.41 32.69
C THR A 488 -46.78 -16.17 31.37
N LEU A 489 -46.39 -14.93 31.04
CA LEU A 489 -45.58 -14.61 29.86
C LEU A 489 -44.22 -15.33 29.89
N ALA A 490 -43.56 -15.39 31.05
CA ALA A 490 -42.28 -16.08 31.24
C ALA A 490 -42.41 -17.62 31.24
N THR A 491 -43.63 -18.16 31.28
CA THR A 491 -43.91 -19.60 31.08
C THR A 491 -44.30 -19.90 29.62
N MET A 492 -44.77 -18.91 28.86
CA MET A 492 -45.16 -19.05 27.44
C MET A 492 -44.03 -18.69 26.46
N LEU A 493 -43.19 -17.71 26.78
CA LEU A 493 -42.02 -17.32 25.98
C LEU A 493 -40.78 -18.11 26.41
N PRO A 494 -39.98 -18.67 25.49
CA PRO A 494 -38.71 -19.32 25.83
C PRO A 494 -37.77 -18.38 26.59
N SER A 495 -37.01 -18.92 27.54
CA SER A 495 -35.91 -18.20 28.17
C SER A 495 -34.80 -17.91 27.15
N LYS A 496 -33.95 -16.91 27.44
CA LYS A 496 -32.83 -16.55 26.55
C LYS A 496 -31.81 -17.70 26.35
N SER A 497 -31.88 -18.74 27.19
CA SER A 497 -31.04 -19.94 27.10
C SER A 497 -31.66 -21.07 26.26
N GLU A 498 -32.93 -20.95 25.86
CA GLU A 498 -33.66 -21.97 25.07
C GLU A 498 -33.78 -21.60 23.58
N LEU A 499 -33.50 -20.35 23.21
CA LEU A 499 -33.54 -19.88 21.82
C LEU A 499 -32.30 -20.31 21.03
N LEU A 500 -32.48 -20.75 19.79
CA LEU A 500 -31.38 -21.10 18.90
C LEU A 500 -30.45 -19.90 18.62
N PRO A 501 -29.11 -20.11 18.56
CA PRO A 501 -28.15 -19.05 18.24
C PRO A 501 -28.41 -18.39 16.87
N TYR A 502 -27.92 -17.16 16.72
CA TYR A 502 -27.94 -16.44 15.45
C TYR A 502 -27.24 -17.24 14.34
N LEU A 503 -27.90 -17.34 13.18
CA LEU A 503 -27.35 -17.97 11.98
C LEU A 503 -26.84 -16.86 11.03
N PRO A 504 -25.52 -16.70 10.83
CA PRO A 504 -25.01 -15.77 9.84
C PRO A 504 -25.41 -16.23 8.43
N THR A 505 -25.74 -15.29 7.55
CA THR A 505 -26.10 -15.62 6.17
C THR A 505 -24.86 -16.04 5.37
N PRO A 506 -25.01 -16.82 4.27
CA PRO A 506 -23.89 -17.20 3.41
C PRO A 506 -23.03 -16.02 2.93
N GLY A 507 -23.64 -14.86 2.69
CA GLY A 507 -22.92 -13.64 2.32
C GLY A 507 -22.11 -13.04 3.47
N GLU A 508 -22.57 -13.16 4.72
CA GLU A 508 -21.80 -12.76 5.90
C GLU A 508 -20.63 -13.72 6.15
N ILE A 509 -20.83 -15.03 6.00
CA ILE A 509 -19.78 -16.05 6.18
C ILE A 509 -18.64 -15.83 5.17
N ILE A 510 -18.97 -15.60 3.90
CA ILE A 510 -17.96 -15.32 2.86
C ILE A 510 -17.24 -14.00 3.15
N ARG A 511 -17.98 -12.93 3.50
CA ARG A 511 -17.38 -11.63 3.85
C ARG A 511 -16.48 -11.71 5.07
N GLU A 512 -16.89 -12.40 6.13
CA GLU A 512 -16.05 -12.65 7.32
C GLU A 512 -14.78 -13.43 6.96
N THR A 513 -14.88 -14.39 6.04
CA THR A 513 -13.75 -15.21 5.60
C THR A 513 -12.73 -14.36 4.82
N GLU A 514 -13.21 -13.51 3.91
CA GLU A 514 -12.40 -12.51 3.21
C GLU A 514 -11.79 -11.46 4.16
N GLU A 515 -12.55 -10.92 5.11
CA GLU A 515 -12.06 -9.94 6.10
C GLU A 515 -10.97 -10.56 7.00
N LYS A 516 -11.11 -11.83 7.39
CA LYS A 516 -10.08 -12.60 8.13
C LYS A 516 -8.84 -12.84 7.27
N ALA A 517 -9.01 -13.35 6.05
CA ALA A 517 -7.92 -13.61 5.12
C ALA A 517 -7.16 -12.32 4.72
N MET A 518 -7.84 -11.18 4.56
CA MET A 518 -7.21 -9.88 4.28
C MET A 518 -6.40 -9.41 5.49
N SER A 519 -6.98 -9.55 6.68
CA SER A 519 -6.30 -9.27 7.96
C SER A 519 -5.14 -10.21 8.26
N GLU A 520 -5.06 -11.36 7.59
CA GLU A 520 -3.96 -12.32 7.69
C GLU A 520 -2.89 -12.03 6.63
N SER A 521 -3.25 -11.84 5.37
CA SER A 521 -2.35 -11.38 4.30
C SER A 521 -1.57 -10.12 4.71
N LYS A 522 -2.24 -9.11 5.29
CA LYS A 522 -1.60 -7.88 5.80
C LYS A 522 -0.61 -8.13 6.96
N LYS A 523 -0.72 -9.25 7.69
CA LYS A 523 0.24 -9.64 8.75
C LYS A 523 1.39 -10.48 8.19
N LEU A 524 1.13 -11.31 7.20
CA LEU A 524 2.14 -12.19 6.57
C LEU A 524 3.04 -11.45 5.58
N LEU A 525 2.51 -10.42 4.90
CA LEU A 525 3.26 -9.50 4.05
C LEU A 525 4.11 -8.48 4.84
N PHE A 526 4.00 -8.43 6.17
CA PHE A 526 4.83 -7.56 7.01
C PHE A 526 6.15 -8.25 7.35
N THR A 527 7.23 -7.87 6.65
CA THR A 527 8.59 -8.30 6.95
C THR A 527 9.03 -7.72 8.30
N ARG A 528 9.35 -8.62 9.24
CA ARG A 528 9.96 -8.27 10.53
C ARG A 528 11.47 -8.24 10.38
N CYS A 529 12.09 -7.22 10.96
CA CYS A 529 13.52 -6.93 10.85
C CYS A 529 14.12 -6.74 12.26
N GLU A 530 15.43 -6.85 12.40
CA GLU A 530 16.12 -6.52 13.67
C GLU A 530 16.05 -5.00 13.96
N GLU A 531 16.20 -4.59 15.23
CA GLU A 531 16.17 -3.16 15.63
C GLU A 531 17.24 -2.30 14.92
N THR A 532 18.34 -2.92 14.49
CA THR A 532 19.43 -2.26 13.75
C THR A 532 19.43 -2.58 12.27
N GLU A 533 18.37 -3.18 11.72
CA GLU A 533 18.24 -3.53 10.31
C GLU A 533 17.47 -2.45 9.52
N VAL A 534 17.95 -2.15 8.31
CA VAL A 534 17.22 -1.30 7.36
C VAL A 534 16.28 -2.16 6.53
N ASN A 535 15.00 -2.18 6.92
CA ASN A 535 13.94 -2.92 6.23
C ASN A 535 13.76 -2.43 4.78
N LEU A 536 14.19 -3.25 3.80
CA LEU A 536 14.16 -2.91 2.37
C LEU A 536 12.77 -2.99 1.71
N ARG A 537 11.73 -3.44 2.43
CA ARG A 537 10.34 -3.27 1.99
C ARG A 537 9.86 -1.84 2.23
N LYS A 538 10.38 -1.18 3.29
CA LYS A 538 10.11 0.21 3.66
C LYS A 538 11.06 1.22 3.00
N TYR A 539 12.33 0.87 2.84
CA TYR A 539 13.39 1.75 2.30
C TYR A 539 14.00 1.17 1.02
N ARG A 540 14.61 2.02 0.19
CA ARG A 540 15.40 1.63 -0.99
C ARG A 540 16.77 2.30 -0.93
N ILE A 541 17.84 1.58 -1.27
CA ILE A 541 19.16 2.21 -1.43
C ILE A 541 19.15 3.03 -2.72
N LEU A 542 19.49 4.32 -2.63
CA LEU A 542 19.44 5.29 -3.73
C LEU A 542 20.80 5.97 -3.94
N GLY A 543 21.06 6.45 -5.16
CA GLY A 543 22.35 7.03 -5.55
C GLY A 543 23.47 6.01 -5.80
N GLY A 544 23.20 4.72 -5.53
CA GLY A 544 24.15 3.63 -5.61
C GLY A 544 24.71 3.22 -4.24
N VAL A 545 25.87 2.56 -4.24
CA VAL A 545 26.57 2.13 -3.02
C VAL A 545 28.02 2.59 -3.06
N PHE A 546 28.57 2.97 -1.91
CA PHE A 546 29.97 3.36 -1.79
C PHE A 546 30.68 2.53 -0.74
N ARG A 547 31.94 2.23 -0.98
CA ARG A 547 32.76 1.34 -0.17
C ARG A 547 34.03 2.07 0.23
N VAL A 548 34.30 2.10 1.53
CA VAL A 548 35.52 2.64 2.12
C VAL A 548 36.30 1.49 2.72
N ASP A 549 37.44 1.15 2.11
CA ASP A 549 38.34 0.11 2.58
C ASP A 549 39.66 0.71 3.08
N LEU A 550 40.28 0.00 4.01
CA LEU A 550 41.69 0.16 4.37
C LEU A 550 42.45 -1.10 3.92
N LEU A 551 43.51 -0.92 3.14
CA LEU A 551 44.30 -1.98 2.51
C LEU A 551 45.74 -1.92 3.01
N TYR A 552 46.42 -3.06 3.15
CA TYR A 552 47.88 -3.07 3.29
C TYR A 552 48.53 -2.79 1.92
N GLN A 553 49.58 -1.97 1.90
CA GLN A 553 50.42 -1.78 0.72
C GLN A 553 51.19 -3.09 0.43
N PRO A 554 51.16 -3.62 -0.81
CA PRO A 554 52.07 -4.69 -1.22
C PRO A 554 53.54 -4.25 -1.08
N PRO A 555 54.51 -5.19 -1.00
CA PRO A 555 55.92 -4.84 -0.96
C PRO A 555 56.33 -4.05 -2.22
N GLN A 556 56.69 -2.77 -2.04
CA GLN A 556 57.04 -1.88 -3.14
C GLN A 556 58.36 -2.29 -3.83
N PRO A 557 58.57 -1.93 -5.10
CA PRO A 557 59.83 -2.19 -5.80
C PRO A 557 60.98 -1.44 -5.13
N LYS A 558 62.10 -2.14 -4.92
CA LYS A 558 63.35 -1.55 -4.41
C LYS A 558 64.32 -1.37 -5.56
N ASP A 559 64.76 -0.15 -5.79
CA ASP A 559 65.87 0.13 -6.70
C ASP A 559 67.18 -0.45 -6.13
N LEU A 560 67.90 -1.20 -6.96
CA LEU A 560 69.23 -1.73 -6.69
C LEU A 560 70.33 -1.00 -7.50
N GLY A 561 69.95 0.06 -8.22
CA GLY A 561 70.78 0.85 -9.12
C GLY A 561 70.93 0.20 -10.51
N LYS A 562 71.27 1.02 -11.50
CA LYS A 562 71.45 0.61 -12.91
C LYS A 562 70.18 -0.02 -13.51
N ASP A 563 69.05 0.64 -13.28
CA ASP A 563 67.72 0.30 -13.80
C ASP A 563 67.21 -1.10 -13.38
N LYS A 564 67.65 -1.58 -12.21
CA LYS A 564 67.31 -2.89 -11.66
C LYS A 564 66.44 -2.76 -10.41
N TYR A 565 65.16 -3.08 -10.59
CA TYR A 565 64.18 -3.12 -9.50
C TYR A 565 63.96 -4.55 -9.01
N LEU A 566 63.87 -4.73 -7.69
CA LEU A 566 63.50 -5.99 -7.05
C LEU A 566 62.20 -5.81 -6.26
N THR A 567 61.22 -6.68 -6.50
CA THR A 567 59.92 -6.69 -5.81
C THR A 567 59.66 -8.08 -5.25
N THR A 568 59.44 -8.20 -3.94
CA THR A 568 58.99 -9.45 -3.33
C THR A 568 57.49 -9.58 -3.55
N LEU A 569 57.04 -10.64 -4.24
CA LEU A 569 55.62 -10.91 -4.43
C LEU A 569 55.17 -11.98 -3.44
N GLU A 570 54.25 -11.60 -2.56
CA GLU A 570 53.55 -12.53 -1.68
C GLU A 570 52.43 -13.23 -2.45
N LEU A 571 52.13 -14.48 -2.08
CA LEU A 571 51.06 -15.28 -2.69
C LEU A 571 49.97 -15.58 -1.63
N PRO A 572 48.68 -15.55 -1.97
CA PRO A 572 48.10 -15.17 -3.28
C PRO A 572 48.32 -13.69 -3.63
N LYS A 573 48.24 -13.36 -4.94
CA LYS A 573 48.46 -12.02 -5.50
C LYS A 573 47.23 -11.10 -5.28
N GLU A 574 46.77 -10.98 -4.04
CA GLU A 574 45.46 -10.41 -3.69
C GLU A 574 45.59 -9.29 -2.64
N PRO A 575 44.68 -8.30 -2.63
CA PRO A 575 44.73 -7.22 -1.65
C PRO A 575 44.41 -7.73 -0.24
N LYS A 576 45.28 -7.42 0.71
CA LYS A 576 45.08 -7.72 2.13
C LYS A 576 44.35 -6.55 2.78
N PHE A 577 43.12 -6.78 3.23
CA PHE A 577 42.31 -5.78 3.93
C PHE A 577 42.79 -5.62 5.39
N VAL A 578 42.78 -4.39 5.89
CA VAL A 578 43.03 -4.06 7.30
C VAL A 578 41.68 -4.03 8.02
N PRO A 579 41.43 -4.89 9.02
CA PRO A 579 40.15 -4.91 9.72
C PRO A 579 40.03 -3.70 10.66
N PHE A 580 39.21 -2.71 10.28
CA PHE A 580 38.79 -1.63 11.18
C PHE A 580 37.45 -2.00 11.83
N LEU A 581 37.48 -2.21 13.16
CA LEU A 581 36.29 -2.41 13.98
C LEU A 581 36.46 -1.71 15.35
N ARG A 582 35.50 -0.85 15.66
CA ARG A 582 35.32 -0.14 16.94
C ARG A 582 33.87 -0.33 17.37
N SER A 583 33.67 -0.85 18.57
CA SER A 583 32.35 -0.96 19.18
C SER A 583 32.02 0.32 19.94
N TYR A 584 30.97 1.02 19.52
CA TYR A 584 30.38 2.13 20.25
C TYR A 584 28.93 1.75 20.61
N GLU A 585 28.56 1.89 21.88
CA GLU A 585 27.20 1.68 22.35
C GLU A 585 26.65 3.00 22.90
N THR A 586 25.48 3.41 22.42
CA THR A 586 24.80 4.62 22.90
C THR A 586 24.49 4.46 24.40
N PRO A 587 24.78 5.45 25.26
CA PRO A 587 24.50 5.34 26.68
C PRO A 587 23.03 5.03 26.95
N GLN A 588 22.77 4.07 27.84
CA GLN A 588 21.43 3.88 28.35
C GLN A 588 21.03 5.11 29.18
N PRO A 589 19.75 5.56 29.13
CA PRO A 589 19.27 6.64 29.99
C PRO A 589 19.60 6.35 31.45
N ALA A 590 20.19 7.31 32.14
CA ALA A 590 20.56 7.15 33.54
C ALA A 590 19.31 6.84 34.40
N PRO A 591 19.37 5.88 35.34
CA PRO A 591 18.28 5.66 36.29
C PRO A 591 18.10 6.89 37.19
N ASP A 592 16.88 7.11 37.70
CA ASP A 592 16.44 8.32 38.43
C ASP A 592 17.18 8.63 39.76
N SER A 593 18.27 7.94 40.06
CA SER A 593 19.18 8.24 41.18
C SER A 593 20.07 9.45 40.86
N GLU A 594 20.13 10.42 41.78
CA GLU A 594 21.04 11.57 41.71
C GLU A 594 22.51 11.12 41.58
N ARG A 595 23.08 11.23 40.38
CA ARG A 595 24.51 11.01 40.10
C ARG A 595 25.30 12.27 40.44
N THR A 596 26.51 12.12 40.96
CA THR A 596 27.37 13.29 41.24
C THR A 596 27.91 13.89 39.93
N PRO A 597 28.17 15.21 39.86
CA PRO A 597 28.59 15.88 38.62
C PRO A 597 29.86 15.28 38.01
N GLU A 598 30.80 14.82 38.84
CA GLU A 598 32.10 14.28 38.41
C GLU A 598 31.96 12.94 37.70
N VAL A 599 30.95 12.13 38.07
CA VAL A 599 30.63 10.88 37.36
C VAL A 599 30.04 11.20 35.99
N ILE A 600 29.17 12.21 35.90
CA ILE A 600 28.56 12.64 34.64
C ILE A 600 29.63 13.22 33.70
N GLU A 601 30.54 14.06 34.20
CA GLU A 601 31.66 14.59 33.41
C GLU A 601 32.59 13.47 32.91
N ALA A 602 32.89 12.48 33.77
CA ALA A 602 33.71 11.32 33.39
C ALA A 602 33.02 10.43 32.35
N GLU A 603 31.71 10.19 32.48
CA GLU A 603 30.91 9.44 31.49
C GLU A 603 30.84 10.18 30.15
N MET A 604 30.57 11.49 30.16
CA MET A 604 30.55 12.32 28.94
C MET A 604 31.91 12.33 28.24
N LYS A 605 33.00 12.53 28.98
CA LYS A 605 34.36 12.55 28.42
C LYS A 605 34.82 11.19 27.89
N ALA A 606 34.40 10.10 28.54
CA ALA A 606 34.61 8.75 28.01
C ALA A 606 33.83 8.53 26.71
N LEU A 607 32.64 9.10 26.59
CA LEU A 607 31.81 9.03 25.38
C LEU A 607 32.42 9.83 24.22
N GLU A 608 32.85 11.07 24.46
CA GLU A 608 33.56 11.89 23.48
C GLU A 608 34.78 11.16 22.91
N LEU A 609 35.62 10.60 23.79
CA LEU A 609 36.79 9.81 23.40
C LEU A 609 36.41 8.54 22.62
N ALA A 610 35.31 7.89 22.99
CA ALA A 610 34.78 6.75 22.23
C ALA A 610 34.22 7.13 20.86
N MET A 611 33.69 8.34 20.68
CA MET A 611 33.26 8.88 19.39
C MET A 611 34.45 9.30 18.51
N ASP A 612 35.49 9.91 19.07
CA ASP A 612 36.70 10.31 18.34
C ASP A 612 37.64 9.14 18.01
N ALA A 613 37.39 7.96 18.58
CA ALA A 613 37.95 6.69 18.12
C ALA A 613 37.24 6.12 16.85
N LEU A 614 36.18 6.75 16.34
CA LEU A 614 35.44 6.37 15.14
C LEU A 614 35.87 7.22 13.93
N ILE A 615 35.83 6.65 12.73
CA ILE A 615 36.09 7.39 11.48
C ILE A 615 34.90 8.29 11.18
N LEU A 616 35.14 9.58 10.96
CA LEU A 616 34.12 10.54 10.53
C LEU A 616 34.08 10.58 8.99
N LEU A 617 32.90 10.35 8.43
CA LEU A 617 32.63 10.46 7.00
C LEU A 617 31.68 11.64 6.77
N THR A 618 31.99 12.51 5.81
CA THR A 618 31.10 13.60 5.37
C THR A 618 30.90 13.51 3.87
N LEU A 619 29.65 13.44 3.42
CA LEU A 619 29.27 13.15 2.04
C LEU A 619 28.25 14.18 1.55
N LYS A 620 28.48 14.79 0.38
CA LYS A 620 27.39 15.49 -0.33
C LYS A 620 26.52 14.46 -1.06
N LEU A 621 25.20 14.55 -0.88
CA LEU A 621 24.24 13.65 -1.51
C LEU A 621 24.26 13.81 -3.04
N PRO A 622 24.02 12.72 -3.81
CA PRO A 622 23.88 12.79 -5.26
C PRO A 622 22.72 13.69 -5.69
N GLU A 623 23.04 14.68 -6.53
CA GLU A 623 22.09 15.64 -7.13
C GLU A 623 21.20 14.99 -8.23
N THR A 624 21.44 13.72 -8.55
CA THR A 624 20.69 12.88 -9.49
C THR A 624 19.56 12.09 -8.82
N VAL A 625 19.25 12.37 -7.54
CA VAL A 625 18.27 11.63 -6.73
C VAL A 625 17.39 12.60 -5.95
N PHE A 626 16.09 12.30 -5.84
CA PHE A 626 15.18 12.98 -4.93
C PHE A 626 15.31 12.47 -3.49
N TRP A 627 15.62 13.39 -2.56
CA TRP A 627 15.64 13.13 -1.13
C TRP A 627 14.46 13.85 -0.45
N PHE A 628 13.26 13.25 -0.56
CA PHE A 628 12.02 13.78 0.05
C PHE A 628 12.02 13.70 1.58
N GLU A 629 12.82 12.80 2.15
CA GLU A 629 13.09 12.68 3.58
C GLU A 629 14.61 12.52 3.78
N PRO A 630 15.18 12.88 4.95
CA PRO A 630 16.58 12.63 5.27
C PRO A 630 16.96 11.14 5.13
N PRO A 631 18.00 10.79 4.35
CA PRO A 631 18.34 9.40 4.10
C PRO A 631 18.88 8.69 5.33
N VAL A 632 18.45 7.45 5.56
CA VAL A 632 19.04 6.59 6.59
C VAL A 632 20.36 6.03 6.07
N VAL A 633 21.47 6.39 6.71
CA VAL A 633 22.79 5.86 6.36
C VAL A 633 22.89 4.40 6.83
N ALA A 634 23.15 3.49 5.89
CA ALA A 634 23.24 2.06 6.12
C ALA A 634 24.66 1.54 5.86
N HIS A 635 25.05 0.48 6.56
CA HIS A 635 26.27 -0.28 6.35
C HIS A 635 25.93 -1.75 6.06
N TRP A 636 26.56 -2.35 5.06
CA TRP A 636 26.32 -3.76 4.69
C TRP A 636 27.05 -4.70 5.65
N LEU A 637 26.37 -5.73 6.14
CA LEU A 637 26.94 -6.81 6.95
C LEU A 637 26.96 -8.12 6.13
N PRO A 638 28.10 -8.48 5.50
CA PRO A 638 28.19 -9.70 4.68
C PRO A 638 27.87 -10.97 5.45
N GLU A 639 28.13 -11.00 6.76
CA GLU A 639 27.92 -12.17 7.62
C GLU A 639 26.43 -12.50 7.83
N LYS A 640 25.56 -11.49 7.73
CA LYS A 640 24.10 -11.61 7.87
C LYS A 640 23.34 -11.32 6.57
N LYS A 641 24.03 -10.89 5.50
CA LYS A 641 23.46 -10.36 4.25
C LYS A 641 22.38 -9.30 4.50
N MET A 642 22.69 -8.29 5.31
CA MET A 642 21.72 -7.26 5.66
C MET A 642 22.34 -5.86 5.64
N TRP A 643 21.51 -4.86 5.34
CA TRP A 643 21.84 -3.46 5.61
C TRP A 643 21.52 -3.13 7.07
N SER A 644 22.46 -2.50 7.76
CA SER A 644 22.35 -2.22 9.19
C SER A 644 22.86 -0.83 9.57
N THR A 645 22.21 -0.23 10.57
CA THR A 645 22.63 1.02 11.23
C THR A 645 23.58 0.77 12.40
N LYS A 646 23.85 -0.49 12.79
CA LYS A 646 24.54 -0.85 14.04
C LYS A 646 25.90 -0.16 14.26
N TYR A 647 26.65 0.06 13.19
CA TYR A 647 28.00 0.66 13.23
C TYR A 647 28.02 2.10 12.70
N VAL A 648 26.86 2.76 12.65
CA VAL A 648 26.66 4.11 12.13
C VAL A 648 26.13 4.99 13.27
N HIS A 649 26.85 6.07 13.57
CA HIS A 649 26.59 6.92 14.74
C HIS A 649 26.72 8.40 14.35
N ASP A 650 26.26 9.31 15.21
CA ASP A 650 26.42 10.77 15.04
C ASP A 650 25.91 11.34 13.69
N VAL A 651 24.82 10.77 13.17
CA VAL A 651 24.27 11.14 11.85
C VAL A 651 23.68 12.55 11.90
N LYS A 652 24.33 13.47 11.18
CA LYS A 652 23.99 14.89 11.06
C LYS A 652 23.71 15.21 9.59
N PHE A 653 22.44 15.43 9.26
CA PHE A 653 22.01 15.88 7.94
C PHE A 653 21.89 17.41 7.90
N ASN A 654 22.45 18.04 6.87
CA ASN A 654 22.23 19.45 6.55
C ASN A 654 21.49 19.52 5.20
N GLU A 655 20.23 19.97 5.27
CA GLU A 655 19.30 20.00 4.15
C GLU A 655 19.65 21.08 3.12
N GLU A 656 20.06 22.28 3.55
CA GLU A 656 20.45 23.40 2.67
C GLU A 656 21.62 23.05 1.75
N LYS A 657 22.62 22.35 2.27
CA LYS A 657 23.82 21.93 1.53
C LYS A 657 23.66 20.55 0.87
N GLN A 658 22.60 19.82 1.21
CA GLN A 658 22.43 18.39 0.90
C GLN A 658 23.67 17.57 1.27
N THR A 659 24.16 17.74 2.50
CA THR A 659 25.35 17.03 3.03
C THR A 659 24.99 16.23 4.28
N ILE A 660 25.48 15.00 4.36
CA ILE A 660 25.32 14.13 5.53
C ILE A 660 26.69 13.79 6.11
N ALA A 661 26.86 14.05 7.41
CA ALA A 661 28.05 13.68 8.18
C ALA A 661 27.68 12.61 9.20
N PHE A 662 28.51 11.59 9.37
CA PHE A 662 28.26 10.48 10.29
C PHE A 662 29.57 9.77 10.66
N ARG A 663 29.61 9.16 11.84
CA ARG A 663 30.77 8.39 12.34
C ARG A 663 30.53 6.90 12.14
N VAL A 664 31.57 6.16 11.73
CA VAL A 664 31.51 4.72 11.50
C VAL A 664 32.44 3.92 12.41
N GLY A 665 31.89 2.88 13.03
CA GLY A 665 32.64 1.89 13.81
C GLY A 665 33.19 0.72 12.98
N ARG A 666 32.74 0.55 11.73
CA ARG A 666 33.19 -0.53 10.83
C ARG A 666 33.39 0.01 9.42
N LEU A 667 34.53 -0.29 8.81
CA LEU A 667 34.79 -0.02 7.38
C LEU A 667 34.21 -1.12 6.49
N GLY A 668 33.88 -0.77 5.25
CA GLY A 668 33.24 -1.66 4.28
C GLY A 668 32.31 -0.90 3.36
N ILE A 669 31.17 -1.53 3.02
CA ILE A 669 30.18 -1.00 2.08
C ILE A 669 29.09 -0.22 2.83
N HIS A 670 28.70 0.92 2.29
CA HIS A 670 27.71 1.85 2.81
C HIS A 670 26.71 2.24 1.70
N GLY A 671 25.50 2.61 2.11
CA GLY A 671 24.41 2.98 1.21
C GLY A 671 23.49 4.02 1.85
N LEU A 672 22.78 4.76 1.02
CA LEU A 672 21.84 5.81 1.44
C LEU A 672 20.40 5.31 1.23
N ALA A 673 19.73 4.95 2.32
CA ALA A 673 18.40 4.37 2.27
C ALA A 673 17.31 5.46 2.31
N GLY A 674 16.72 5.74 1.14
CA GLY A 674 15.56 6.64 1.00
C GLY A 674 14.25 5.93 1.31
N TYR A 675 13.26 6.65 1.83
CA TYR A 675 11.96 6.10 2.20
C TYR A 675 11.04 5.93 0.98
N LYS A 676 10.59 4.69 0.72
CA LYS A 676 9.79 4.36 -0.47
C LYS A 676 8.39 5.01 -0.49
N PHE A 677 7.87 5.45 0.66
CA PHE A 677 6.50 5.91 0.77
C PHE A 677 6.35 7.42 1.05
N ALA A 678 7.40 8.22 0.87
CA ALA A 678 7.38 9.68 1.11
C ALA A 678 6.34 10.43 0.25
N ASN A 679 5.91 9.87 -0.88
CA ASN A 679 4.87 10.40 -1.76
C ASN A 679 3.63 9.48 -1.84
N LEU A 680 3.36 8.70 -0.79
CA LEU A 680 2.25 7.77 -0.70
C LEU A 680 1.54 7.85 0.66
N PRO A 681 0.20 7.77 0.73
CA PRO A 681 -0.76 7.63 -0.38
C PRO A 681 -0.94 8.92 -1.21
N PHE A 682 -1.79 8.84 -2.24
CA PHE A 682 -2.09 9.97 -3.12
C PHE A 682 -3.18 10.86 -2.53
N GLN A 683 -3.09 12.16 -2.82
CA GLN A 683 -4.13 13.13 -2.49
C GLN A 683 -5.25 13.15 -3.56
N SER A 684 -4.91 12.88 -4.81
CA SER A 684 -5.87 12.77 -5.92
C SER A 684 -5.25 12.10 -7.14
N TRP A 685 -6.09 11.51 -7.99
CA TRP A 685 -5.71 11.06 -9.34
C TRP A 685 -6.85 11.30 -10.33
N GLU A 686 -6.49 11.45 -11.61
CA GLU A 686 -7.42 11.63 -12.73
C GLU A 686 -6.88 10.91 -13.99
N LEU A 687 -7.71 10.09 -14.62
CA LEU A 687 -7.45 9.44 -15.91
C LEU A 687 -8.39 10.04 -16.97
N LYS A 688 -7.84 10.57 -18.07
CA LYS A 688 -8.59 11.26 -19.15
C LYS A 688 -7.95 11.02 -20.52
N PRO A 689 -8.69 11.10 -21.65
CA PRO A 689 -8.09 11.11 -22.99
C PRO A 689 -7.25 12.37 -23.22
N GLU A 690 -6.25 12.27 -24.11
CA GLU A 690 -5.41 13.40 -24.51
C GLU A 690 -6.21 14.41 -25.34
N ALA A 691 -6.28 15.66 -24.88
CA ALA A 691 -7.09 16.72 -25.51
C ALA A 691 -6.40 17.31 -26.77
N GLY A 692 -6.65 16.73 -27.95
CA GLY A 692 -6.16 17.23 -29.23
C GLY A 692 -7.01 16.81 -30.44
N LYS A 693 -6.97 17.59 -31.53
CA LYS A 693 -7.71 17.32 -32.77
C LYS A 693 -6.78 17.01 -33.95
N SER A 694 -7.29 16.18 -34.87
CA SER A 694 -6.90 16.05 -36.30
C SER A 694 -5.40 16.01 -36.63
N GLY A 695 -4.87 14.80 -36.87
CA GLY A 695 -3.56 14.61 -37.51
C GLY A 695 -2.70 13.51 -36.88
N ARG A 696 -2.96 13.15 -35.62
CA ARG A 696 -2.30 12.01 -34.94
C ARG A 696 -3.05 10.71 -35.25
N LEU A 697 -2.30 9.64 -35.45
CA LEU A 697 -2.83 8.33 -35.88
C LEU A 697 -3.54 7.56 -34.74
N HIS A 698 -3.17 7.84 -33.49
CA HIS A 698 -3.67 7.19 -32.27
C HIS A 698 -4.15 8.22 -31.25
N ALA A 699 -5.18 7.87 -30.47
CA ALA A 699 -5.63 8.67 -29.34
C ALA A 699 -4.77 8.36 -28.09
N GLY A 700 -4.21 9.39 -27.47
CA GLY A 700 -3.49 9.25 -26.21
C GLY A 700 -4.42 9.23 -24.99
N VAL A 701 -3.90 8.74 -23.87
CA VAL A 701 -4.53 8.79 -22.54
C VAL A 701 -3.56 9.47 -21.57
N VAL A 702 -4.08 10.17 -20.58
CA VAL A 702 -3.32 10.94 -19.58
C VAL A 702 -3.76 10.50 -18.19
N LEU A 703 -2.82 10.04 -17.37
CA LEU A 703 -2.99 9.80 -15.93
C LEU A 703 -2.26 10.88 -15.15
N THR A 704 -2.99 11.76 -14.48
CA THR A 704 -2.45 12.72 -13.53
C THR A 704 -2.53 12.13 -12.11
N VAL A 705 -1.43 12.18 -11.36
CA VAL A 705 -1.34 11.75 -9.96
C VAL A 705 -0.79 12.89 -9.11
N THR A 706 -1.47 13.20 -8.02
CA THR A 706 -1.07 14.21 -7.03
C THR A 706 -0.74 13.50 -5.72
N ALA A 707 0.53 13.55 -5.31
CA ALA A 707 1.06 12.96 -4.10
C ALA A 707 1.17 13.99 -2.97
N ALA A 708 1.91 13.66 -1.90
CA ALA A 708 2.12 14.56 -0.76
C ALA A 708 2.92 15.82 -1.09
N THR A 709 4.01 15.67 -1.87
CA THR A 709 4.95 16.77 -2.19
C THR A 709 5.05 17.09 -3.69
N ILE A 710 4.59 16.18 -4.56
CA ILE A 710 4.73 16.30 -6.02
C ILE A 710 3.41 16.03 -6.76
N GLN A 711 3.33 16.50 -8.00
CA GLN A 711 2.32 16.10 -8.97
C GLN A 711 3.01 15.63 -10.25
N ALA A 712 2.58 14.47 -10.77
CA ALA A 712 3.15 13.81 -11.95
C ALA A 712 2.05 13.52 -12.99
N GLU A 713 2.39 13.70 -14.27
CA GLU A 713 1.48 13.46 -15.39
C GLU A 713 2.08 12.46 -16.36
N PHE A 714 1.45 11.28 -16.46
CA PHE A 714 1.84 10.22 -17.38
C PHE A 714 0.98 10.25 -18.63
N VAL A 715 1.60 10.34 -19.82
CA VAL A 715 0.93 10.25 -21.11
C VAL A 715 1.22 8.87 -21.73
N ILE A 716 0.15 8.13 -22.02
CA ILE A 716 0.17 6.79 -22.61
C ILE A 716 -0.22 6.92 -24.09
N ARG A 717 0.55 6.30 -24.98
CA ARG A 717 0.21 6.10 -26.39
C ARG A 717 0.63 4.69 -26.82
N GLU A 718 -0.34 3.86 -27.20
CA GLU A 718 -0.13 2.46 -27.59
C GLU A 718 0.66 1.66 -26.53
N ASP A 719 1.88 1.22 -26.85
CA ASP A 719 2.77 0.42 -25.99
C ASP A 719 3.72 1.28 -25.12
N ARG A 720 3.65 2.61 -25.19
CA ARG A 720 4.61 3.52 -24.54
C ARG A 720 3.98 4.48 -23.55
N VAL A 721 4.72 4.77 -22.49
CA VAL A 721 4.39 5.72 -21.43
C VAL A 721 5.48 6.78 -21.33
N CYS A 722 5.09 8.02 -21.11
CA CYS A 722 5.97 9.18 -20.96
C CYS A 722 5.57 9.95 -19.68
N LEU A 723 6.53 10.27 -18.82
CA LEU A 723 6.32 11.33 -17.80
C LEU A 723 6.37 12.68 -18.53
N ASN A 724 5.21 13.29 -18.74
CA ASN A 724 5.05 14.49 -19.57
C ASN A 724 5.28 15.78 -18.79
N SER A 725 4.73 15.87 -17.58
CA SER A 725 4.97 16.98 -16.66
C SER A 725 5.16 16.49 -15.23
N PHE A 726 5.93 17.26 -14.46
CA PHE A 726 6.28 17.00 -13.07
C PHE A 726 6.44 18.34 -12.34
N THR A 727 5.85 18.46 -11.16
CA THR A 727 5.92 19.68 -10.32
C THR A 727 6.03 19.31 -8.84
N GLY A 728 6.49 20.25 -8.01
CA GLY A 728 6.67 20.10 -6.56
C GLY A 728 8.14 19.96 -6.12
N ALA A 729 9.02 19.45 -6.98
CA ALA A 729 10.47 19.36 -6.71
C ALA A 729 11.31 19.75 -7.93
N ALA A 730 12.60 20.03 -7.72
CA ALA A 730 13.53 20.42 -8.79
C ALA A 730 13.75 19.29 -9.81
N SER A 731 13.53 19.54 -11.09
CA SER A 731 13.54 18.52 -12.15
C SER A 731 14.92 18.03 -12.58
N ILE A 732 15.96 18.17 -11.74
CA ILE A 732 17.34 17.83 -12.08
C ILE A 732 17.52 16.30 -12.27
N PRO A 733 17.04 15.42 -11.37
CA PRO A 733 17.10 13.96 -11.59
C PRO A 733 16.39 13.54 -12.89
N LEU A 734 15.21 14.10 -13.14
CA LEU A 734 14.33 13.71 -14.25
C LEU A 734 14.79 14.19 -15.63
N LYS A 735 15.92 14.90 -15.74
CA LYS A 735 16.42 15.48 -17.01
C LYS A 735 16.56 14.44 -18.14
N GLU A 736 16.83 13.18 -17.81
CA GLU A 736 16.90 12.09 -18.79
C GLU A 736 15.60 11.32 -19.02
N THR A 737 14.57 11.50 -18.18
CA THR A 737 13.34 10.69 -18.19
C THR A 737 12.12 11.51 -18.63
N LEU A 738 12.06 12.79 -18.28
CA LEU A 738 10.99 13.72 -18.62
C LEU A 738 10.85 13.88 -20.15
N GLY A 739 9.61 13.81 -20.66
CA GLY A 739 9.28 13.99 -22.08
C GLY A 739 9.66 12.82 -23.01
N LYS A 740 10.25 11.72 -22.48
CA LYS A 740 10.62 10.55 -23.29
C LYS A 740 9.58 9.43 -23.18
N TYR A 741 9.20 8.87 -24.33
CA TYR A 741 8.35 7.68 -24.41
C TYR A 741 9.20 6.42 -24.19
N LEU A 742 8.87 5.67 -23.14
CA LEU A 742 9.54 4.44 -22.73
C LEU A 742 8.54 3.29 -22.62
N GLU A 743 9.05 2.07 -22.49
CA GLU A 743 8.26 0.95 -21.97
C GLU A 743 7.96 1.19 -20.47
N LEU A 744 6.76 0.81 -20.02
CA LEU A 744 6.28 1.07 -18.66
C LEU A 744 7.26 0.60 -17.57
N GLU A 745 7.82 -0.60 -17.70
CA GLU A 745 8.75 -1.16 -16.70
C GLU A 745 10.04 -0.35 -16.62
N CYS A 746 10.64 0.00 -17.77
CA CYS A 746 11.84 0.83 -17.84
C CYS A 746 11.60 2.25 -17.31
N LEU A 747 10.37 2.79 -17.43
CA LEU A 747 9.99 4.06 -16.80
C LEU A 747 9.91 3.91 -15.27
N ILE A 748 9.26 2.86 -14.76
CA ILE A 748 9.15 2.59 -13.32
C ILE A 748 10.55 2.41 -12.70
N GLU A 749 11.40 1.59 -13.31
CA GLU A 749 12.77 1.33 -12.83
C GLU A 749 13.62 2.60 -12.75
N ARG A 750 13.54 3.48 -13.75
CA ARG A 750 14.23 4.78 -13.73
C ARG A 750 13.71 5.68 -12.62
N LEU A 751 12.40 5.91 -12.55
CA LEU A 751 11.83 6.79 -11.53
C LEU A 751 12.13 6.27 -10.10
N GLN A 752 12.16 4.96 -9.91
CA GLN A 752 12.57 4.34 -8.65
C GLN A 752 14.08 4.44 -8.35
N GLN A 753 14.95 4.56 -9.36
CA GLN A 753 16.39 4.86 -9.20
C GLN A 753 16.62 6.35 -8.92
N ASP A 754 15.83 7.22 -9.56
CA ASP A 754 15.80 8.67 -9.35
C ASP A 754 15.23 9.06 -7.97
N GLY A 755 14.69 8.10 -7.19
CA GLY A 755 14.10 8.31 -5.85
C GLY A 755 12.60 8.65 -5.84
N LEU A 756 11.94 8.65 -7.00
CA LEU A 756 10.50 8.91 -7.16
C LEU A 756 9.70 7.60 -7.26
N ASP A 757 9.53 6.91 -6.13
CA ASP A 757 8.76 5.67 -6.05
C ASP A 757 7.24 5.96 -5.91
N LEU A 758 6.53 5.98 -7.05
CA LEU A 758 5.07 6.15 -7.13
C LEU A 758 4.35 4.82 -7.43
N PHE A 759 5.05 3.68 -7.28
CA PHE A 759 4.59 2.38 -7.76
C PHE A 759 4.63 1.31 -6.65
N PRO A 760 3.78 1.43 -5.62
CA PRO A 760 3.86 0.59 -4.44
C PRO A 760 3.52 -0.87 -4.70
N GLU A 761 4.36 -1.74 -4.16
CA GLU A 761 4.18 -3.19 -4.18
C GLU A 761 3.01 -3.64 -3.27
N ARG A 762 2.54 -4.88 -3.44
CA ARG A 762 1.31 -5.40 -2.79
C ARG A 762 1.37 -5.38 -1.25
N ASP A 763 2.56 -5.40 -0.67
CA ASP A 763 2.81 -5.34 0.77
C ASP A 763 2.91 -3.92 1.34
N ALA A 764 2.90 -2.86 0.52
CA ALA A 764 2.95 -1.46 0.98
C ALA A 764 1.84 -1.13 1.99
N ALA A 765 0.65 -1.73 1.80
CA ALA A 765 -0.48 -1.63 2.72
C ALA A 765 -0.22 -2.24 4.11
N SER A 766 0.84 -3.02 4.30
CA SER A 766 1.28 -3.54 5.60
C SER A 766 2.14 -2.54 6.39
N TYR A 767 2.82 -1.62 5.69
CA TYR A 767 3.68 -0.60 6.30
C TYR A 767 2.95 0.74 6.50
N LEU A 768 2.04 1.08 5.59
CA LEU A 768 1.24 2.30 5.68
C LEU A 768 -0.03 2.09 6.53
N LYS A 769 -0.18 2.93 7.55
CA LYS A 769 -1.35 2.95 8.45
C LYS A 769 -2.54 3.61 7.74
N GLY A 770 -3.74 3.10 7.98
CA GLY A 770 -4.99 3.71 7.48
C GLY A 770 -5.33 3.45 6.01
N LEU A 771 -4.45 2.85 5.20
CA LEU A 771 -4.81 2.53 3.81
C LEU A 771 -5.98 1.53 3.72
N PRO A 772 -6.99 1.78 2.88
CA PRO A 772 -7.97 0.78 2.51
C PRO A 772 -7.29 -0.30 1.66
N ILE A 773 -7.66 -1.56 1.88
CA ILE A 773 -7.39 -2.65 0.93
C ILE A 773 -8.73 -2.98 0.27
N LYS A 774 -8.75 -3.09 -1.06
CA LYS A 774 -9.92 -3.45 -1.86
C LYS A 774 -9.83 -4.89 -2.37
N HIS A 775 -10.98 -5.44 -2.79
CA HIS A 775 -11.12 -6.82 -3.25
C HIS A 775 -10.32 -7.04 -4.56
N PRO A 776 -9.21 -7.81 -4.54
CA PRO A 776 -8.21 -7.76 -5.62
C PRO A 776 -8.74 -8.07 -7.02
N ILE A 777 -9.67 -9.02 -7.13
CA ILE A 777 -10.25 -9.46 -8.42
C ILE A 777 -11.21 -8.39 -8.97
N THR A 778 -11.92 -7.69 -8.11
CA THR A 778 -12.84 -6.59 -8.50
C THR A 778 -12.05 -5.36 -8.89
N GLU A 779 -10.96 -5.08 -8.18
CA GLU A 779 -10.02 -4.03 -8.50
C GLU A 779 -9.32 -4.27 -9.85
N LYS A 780 -8.82 -5.49 -10.11
CA LYS A 780 -8.27 -5.92 -11.40
C LYS A 780 -9.27 -5.69 -12.54
N HIS A 781 -10.47 -6.29 -12.45
CA HIS A 781 -11.52 -6.17 -13.46
C HIS A 781 -11.97 -4.71 -13.68
N LEU A 782 -11.97 -3.89 -12.62
CA LEU A 782 -12.27 -2.46 -12.72
C LEU A 782 -11.18 -1.68 -13.47
N ARG A 783 -9.90 -1.94 -13.22
CA ARG A 783 -8.78 -1.33 -13.97
C ARG A 783 -8.82 -1.71 -15.44
N GLU A 784 -9.11 -2.98 -15.74
CA GLU A 784 -9.31 -3.50 -17.09
C GLU A 784 -10.51 -2.83 -17.80
N CYS A 785 -11.65 -2.67 -17.11
CA CYS A 785 -12.80 -1.92 -17.62
C CYS A 785 -12.49 -0.43 -17.85
N MET A 786 -11.80 0.24 -16.91
CA MET A 786 -11.38 1.64 -17.04
C MET A 786 -10.46 1.81 -18.25
N ALA A 787 -9.56 0.86 -18.49
CA ALA A 787 -8.67 0.87 -19.65
C ALA A 787 -9.43 0.77 -20.98
N LEU A 788 -10.40 -0.14 -21.12
CA LEU A 788 -11.28 -0.23 -22.32
C LEU A 788 -12.08 1.07 -22.57
N LEU A 789 -12.39 1.83 -21.54
CA LEU A 789 -13.19 3.07 -21.60
C LEU A 789 -12.34 4.35 -21.69
N SER A 790 -11.02 4.24 -21.54
CA SER A 790 -10.07 5.35 -21.31
C SER A 790 -9.96 6.38 -22.44
N THR A 791 -10.49 6.08 -23.63
CA THR A 791 -10.55 7.00 -24.79
C THR A 791 -11.78 7.90 -24.80
N SER A 792 -12.77 7.63 -23.95
CA SER A 792 -14.11 8.25 -24.01
C SER A 792 -14.68 8.71 -22.67
N TYR A 793 -14.13 8.22 -21.56
CA TYR A 793 -14.50 8.61 -20.20
C TYR A 793 -13.32 9.28 -19.48
N VAL A 794 -13.63 10.24 -18.61
CA VAL A 794 -12.75 10.64 -17.50
C VAL A 794 -13.10 9.79 -16.29
N PHE A 795 -12.09 9.37 -15.53
CA PHE A 795 -12.22 8.78 -14.20
C PHE A 795 -11.39 9.58 -13.20
N SER A 796 -11.86 9.72 -11.97
CA SER A 796 -11.14 10.41 -10.90
C SER A 796 -11.35 9.76 -9.54
N TRP A 797 -10.43 10.02 -8.62
CA TRP A 797 -10.53 9.64 -7.20
C TRP A 797 -11.84 10.10 -6.52
N SER A 798 -12.12 9.58 -5.32
CA SER A 798 -13.23 10.03 -4.47
C SER A 798 -12.86 9.96 -3.00
N ARG A 799 -13.19 11.01 -2.22
CA ARG A 799 -12.95 11.01 -0.76
C ARG A 799 -13.72 9.89 -0.04
N TRP A 800 -14.82 9.44 -0.63
CA TRP A 800 -15.64 8.37 -0.06
C TRP A 800 -14.95 7.01 -0.06
N ASN A 801 -14.08 6.74 -1.05
CA ASN A 801 -13.45 5.42 -1.26
C ASN A 801 -12.67 4.92 -0.03
N ALA A 802 -11.93 5.83 0.63
CA ALA A 802 -11.18 5.58 1.86
C ALA A 802 -12.04 5.05 3.01
N SER A 803 -13.33 5.41 3.06
CA SER A 803 -14.28 5.01 4.10
C SER A 803 -15.09 3.74 3.78
N ARG A 804 -14.94 3.18 2.57
CA ARG A 804 -15.73 2.03 2.08
C ARG A 804 -15.05 0.70 2.39
N SER A 805 -15.87 -0.36 2.54
CA SER A 805 -15.40 -1.70 2.88
C SER A 805 -14.49 -2.32 1.81
N PHE A 806 -13.89 -3.47 2.15
CA PHE A 806 -13.05 -4.27 1.25
C PHE A 806 -13.72 -4.57 -0.10
N ARG A 807 -15.04 -4.80 -0.11
CA ARG A 807 -15.82 -5.14 -1.31
C ARG A 807 -16.39 -3.94 -2.08
N GLU A 808 -16.13 -2.71 -1.64
CA GLU A 808 -16.73 -1.50 -2.19
C GLU A 808 -15.65 -0.52 -2.67
N ILE A 809 -15.62 -0.28 -3.98
CA ILE A 809 -14.78 0.74 -4.59
C ILE A 809 -15.69 1.88 -5.06
N VAL A 810 -15.35 3.12 -4.72
CA VAL A 810 -16.11 4.32 -5.14
C VAL A 810 -15.18 5.26 -5.89
N LEU A 811 -15.64 5.77 -7.03
CA LEU A 811 -14.88 6.70 -7.87
C LEU A 811 -15.80 7.67 -8.61
N GLN A 812 -15.23 8.76 -9.10
CA GLN A 812 -15.89 9.68 -10.03
C GLN A 812 -15.70 9.19 -11.47
N PHE A 813 -16.75 9.28 -12.30
CA PHE A 813 -16.63 9.06 -13.74
C PHE A 813 -17.47 10.05 -14.55
N LYS A 814 -17.06 10.31 -15.80
CA LYS A 814 -17.75 11.26 -16.68
C LYS A 814 -17.57 10.90 -18.16
N GLU A 815 -18.66 10.87 -18.91
CA GLU A 815 -18.62 10.74 -20.38
C GLU A 815 -18.18 12.05 -21.05
N ILE A 816 -17.33 11.97 -22.08
CA ILE A 816 -16.82 13.13 -22.83
C ILE A 816 -17.63 13.39 -24.12
N HIS A 817 -18.34 12.38 -24.63
CA HIS A 817 -18.81 12.31 -26.00
C HIS A 817 -20.33 12.03 -26.17
N GLY A 818 -21.16 12.58 -25.28
CA GLY A 818 -22.62 12.52 -25.35
C GLY A 818 -23.32 13.88 -25.16
N CYS A 819 -24.66 13.87 -25.19
CA CYS A 819 -25.45 15.07 -24.88
C CYS A 819 -25.30 15.46 -23.40
N VAL A 820 -25.30 14.46 -22.51
CA VAL A 820 -25.10 14.59 -21.05
C VAL A 820 -23.74 15.22 -20.71
N ALA A 821 -22.71 15.04 -21.56
CA ALA A 821 -21.38 15.62 -21.34
C ALA A 821 -21.35 17.17 -21.30
N LYS A 822 -22.43 17.84 -21.74
CA LYS A 822 -22.61 19.30 -21.63
C LYS A 822 -23.02 19.75 -20.22
N GLU A 823 -23.60 18.86 -19.43
CA GLU A 823 -24.06 19.14 -18.07
C GLU A 823 -22.91 18.92 -17.08
N ARG A 824 -22.78 19.84 -16.11
CA ARG A 824 -21.49 20.12 -15.44
C ARG A 824 -21.28 19.34 -14.13
N THR A 825 -21.42 18.03 -14.16
CA THR A 825 -21.09 17.17 -13.00
C THR A 825 -20.24 15.97 -13.40
N ASN A 826 -19.41 15.51 -12.45
CA ASN A 826 -18.90 14.14 -12.44
C ASN A 826 -19.95 13.28 -11.75
N LEU A 827 -20.18 12.05 -12.23
CA LEU A 827 -21.11 11.12 -11.62
C LEU A 827 -20.36 10.20 -10.65
N MET A 828 -21.01 9.83 -9.55
CA MET A 828 -20.46 8.90 -8.57
C MET A 828 -20.79 7.45 -8.96
N LEU A 829 -19.77 6.60 -8.95
CA LEU A 829 -19.85 5.17 -9.22
C LEU A 829 -19.64 4.37 -7.94
N LEU A 830 -20.46 3.36 -7.71
CA LEU A 830 -20.22 2.30 -6.71
C LEU A 830 -19.97 0.97 -7.46
N VAL A 831 -18.80 0.38 -7.23
CA VAL A 831 -18.37 -0.90 -7.81
C VAL A 831 -18.19 -1.93 -6.70
N THR A 832 -18.74 -3.12 -6.91
CA THR A 832 -18.63 -4.27 -6.00
C THR A 832 -18.43 -5.56 -6.82
N PRO A 833 -17.98 -6.68 -6.22
CA PRO A 833 -17.92 -7.97 -6.92
C PRO A 833 -19.28 -8.43 -7.49
N SER A 834 -20.39 -7.92 -6.94
CA SER A 834 -21.75 -8.34 -7.30
C SER A 834 -22.44 -7.45 -8.33
N ARG A 835 -22.13 -6.14 -8.37
CA ARG A 835 -22.77 -5.16 -9.26
C ARG A 835 -22.00 -3.83 -9.32
N THR A 836 -22.25 -3.07 -10.38
CA THR A 836 -21.78 -1.69 -10.58
C THR A 836 -22.98 -0.76 -10.82
N MET A 837 -23.00 0.43 -10.21
CA MET A 837 -24.12 1.38 -10.36
C MET A 837 -23.70 2.85 -10.22
N ARG A 838 -24.51 3.76 -10.79
CA ARG A 838 -24.49 5.20 -10.50
C ARG A 838 -25.23 5.44 -9.18
N ILE A 839 -24.65 6.19 -8.25
CA ILE A 839 -25.25 6.46 -6.92
C ILE A 839 -25.68 7.92 -6.75
N ARG A 840 -26.73 8.16 -5.95
CA ARG A 840 -27.23 9.49 -5.57
C ARG A 840 -26.34 10.14 -4.49
N CYS A 841 -25.06 10.29 -4.81
CA CYS A 841 -24.02 10.86 -3.97
C CYS A 841 -23.14 11.82 -4.79
N THR A 842 -22.41 12.72 -4.13
CA THR A 842 -21.41 13.60 -4.74
C THR A 842 -20.24 13.80 -3.76
N GLU A 843 -19.10 14.32 -4.22
CA GLU A 843 -18.01 14.72 -3.31
C GLU A 843 -18.46 15.79 -2.29
N MET A 844 -19.44 16.64 -2.64
CA MET A 844 -19.98 17.70 -1.78
C MET A 844 -21.14 17.24 -0.86
N SER A 845 -21.56 15.97 -0.94
CA SER A 845 -22.65 15.45 -0.09
C SER A 845 -22.22 15.37 1.38
N PRO A 846 -23.11 15.64 2.36
CA PRO A 846 -22.75 15.57 3.79
C PRO A 846 -22.52 14.12 4.24
N GLU A 847 -23.29 13.17 3.70
CA GLU A 847 -23.22 11.74 4.00
C GLU A 847 -23.14 10.91 2.71
N PHE A 848 -22.62 9.69 2.82
CA PHE A 848 -22.56 8.74 1.70
C PHE A 848 -23.93 8.08 1.47
N SER A 849 -24.40 8.09 0.22
CA SER A 849 -25.62 7.37 -0.19
C SER A 849 -25.27 6.17 -1.08
N ASP A 850 -25.78 4.99 -0.70
CA ASP A 850 -25.70 3.73 -1.44
C ASP A 850 -26.87 3.53 -2.43
N LEU A 851 -27.79 4.51 -2.53
CA LEU A 851 -28.96 4.44 -3.39
C LEU A 851 -28.63 4.76 -4.85
N PRO A 852 -29.29 4.12 -5.84
CA PRO A 852 -29.21 4.49 -7.24
C PRO A 852 -29.50 5.98 -7.51
N LEU A 853 -28.88 6.52 -8.55
CA LEU A 853 -29.06 7.93 -8.94
C LEU A 853 -30.51 8.21 -9.37
N GLU A 854 -30.99 7.47 -10.36
CA GLU A 854 -32.34 7.55 -10.96
C GLU A 854 -33.12 6.25 -10.71
N ASP A 855 -34.45 6.28 -10.77
CA ASP A 855 -35.25 5.06 -10.59
C ASP A 855 -35.17 4.13 -11.84
N GLU A 856 -34.77 4.65 -13.01
CA GLU A 856 -34.34 3.84 -14.17
C GLU A 856 -32.95 3.20 -14.02
N ASP A 857 -32.11 3.64 -13.08
CA ASP A 857 -30.82 2.99 -12.73
C ASP A 857 -31.02 1.71 -11.88
N THR A 858 -32.26 1.29 -11.65
CA THR A 858 -32.59 -0.03 -11.09
C THR A 858 -32.19 -1.20 -12.00
N LYS A 859 -31.85 -0.94 -13.27
CA LYS A 859 -31.33 -1.93 -14.21
C LYS A 859 -30.02 -2.55 -13.69
N PHE A 860 -29.95 -3.87 -13.62
CA PHE A 860 -28.79 -4.59 -13.12
C PHE A 860 -27.59 -4.49 -14.09
N TYR A 861 -26.45 -4.00 -13.61
CA TYR A 861 -25.16 -4.05 -14.32
C TYR A 861 -24.12 -4.79 -13.48
N ALA A 862 -23.47 -5.79 -14.07
CA ALA A 862 -22.42 -6.57 -13.41
C ALA A 862 -21.14 -5.77 -13.21
N ASP A 863 -20.71 -5.04 -14.25
CA ASP A 863 -19.46 -4.29 -14.29
C ASP A 863 -19.60 -2.90 -14.93
N LEU A 864 -18.54 -2.10 -14.82
CA LEU A 864 -18.44 -0.77 -15.41
C LEU A 864 -18.55 -0.79 -16.94
N TYR A 865 -18.02 -1.80 -17.61
CA TYR A 865 -18.10 -1.91 -19.08
C TYR A 865 -19.55 -2.06 -19.56
N ARG A 866 -20.39 -2.78 -18.82
CA ARG A 866 -21.83 -2.93 -19.09
C ARG A 866 -22.64 -1.69 -18.73
N LEU A 867 -22.33 -1.03 -17.62
CA LEU A 867 -22.92 0.27 -17.30
C LEU A 867 -22.65 1.26 -18.45
N ALA A 868 -21.39 1.38 -18.86
CA ALA A 868 -20.97 2.29 -19.93
C ALA A 868 -21.63 1.94 -21.27
N LEU A 869 -21.57 0.70 -21.76
CA LEU A 869 -22.11 0.33 -23.07
C LEU A 869 -23.62 0.56 -23.25
N ASN A 870 -24.39 0.60 -22.15
CA ASN A 870 -25.84 0.84 -22.15
C ASN A 870 -26.22 2.30 -21.86
N THR A 871 -25.35 3.11 -21.23
CA THR A 871 -25.60 4.53 -20.93
C THR A 871 -24.90 5.49 -21.90
N ALA A 872 -23.87 5.03 -22.60
CA ALA A 872 -23.04 5.81 -23.52
C ALA A 872 -23.78 6.29 -24.79
N GLY A 873 -23.46 7.52 -25.20
CA GLY A 873 -23.83 8.06 -26.49
C GLY A 873 -23.18 7.31 -27.66
N ILE A 874 -23.77 7.45 -28.86
CA ILE A 874 -23.34 6.72 -30.08
C ILE A 874 -21.84 6.91 -30.37
N LYS A 875 -21.31 8.13 -30.20
CA LYS A 875 -19.88 8.42 -30.44
C LYS A 875 -18.98 7.67 -29.44
N THR A 876 -19.32 7.67 -28.16
CA THR A 876 -18.62 6.92 -27.10
C THR A 876 -18.61 5.43 -27.42
N ARG A 877 -19.76 4.84 -27.79
CA ARG A 877 -19.85 3.41 -28.13
C ARG A 877 -18.97 3.03 -29.34
N LEU A 878 -18.84 3.91 -30.33
CA LEU A 878 -17.92 3.72 -31.46
C LEU A 878 -16.44 3.80 -31.05
N LEU A 879 -16.07 4.75 -30.20
CA LEU A 879 -14.69 4.91 -29.72
C LEU A 879 -14.23 3.76 -28.81
N ILE A 880 -15.13 3.21 -27.99
CA ILE A 880 -14.88 2.01 -27.18
C ILE A 880 -14.59 0.82 -28.11
N GLY A 881 -15.41 0.61 -29.15
CA GLY A 881 -15.19 -0.44 -30.15
C GLY A 881 -14.00 -0.23 -31.09
N GLN A 882 -13.22 0.84 -30.91
CA GLN A 882 -12.04 1.19 -31.71
C GLN A 882 -10.75 1.31 -30.87
N ILE A 883 -10.79 0.98 -29.58
CA ILE A 883 -9.60 1.09 -28.72
C ILE A 883 -8.55 0.03 -29.09
N SER A 884 -7.28 0.44 -29.21
CA SER A 884 -6.18 -0.48 -29.45
C SER A 884 -5.95 -1.40 -28.24
N TYR A 885 -5.66 -2.68 -28.51
CA TYR A 885 -5.25 -3.63 -27.46
C TYR A 885 -3.96 -3.19 -26.77
N LYS A 886 -3.02 -2.53 -27.48
CA LYS A 886 -1.79 -2.03 -26.86
C LYS A 886 -2.10 -0.92 -25.86
N LEU A 887 -2.88 0.08 -26.27
CA LEU A 887 -3.30 1.19 -25.41
C LEU A 887 -4.07 0.68 -24.17
N ALA A 888 -5.03 -0.24 -24.35
CA ALA A 888 -5.78 -0.82 -23.25
C ALA A 888 -4.87 -1.57 -22.27
N SER A 889 -4.00 -2.48 -22.74
CA SER A 889 -3.07 -3.21 -21.88
C SER A 889 -2.08 -2.32 -21.15
N THR A 890 -1.56 -1.27 -21.80
CA THR A 890 -0.62 -0.32 -21.17
C THR A 890 -1.31 0.54 -20.11
N VAL A 891 -2.54 1.01 -20.34
CA VAL A 891 -3.33 1.74 -19.34
C VAL A 891 -3.68 0.84 -18.16
N ALA A 892 -4.12 -0.40 -18.40
CA ALA A 892 -4.43 -1.36 -17.34
C ALA A 892 -3.20 -1.66 -16.46
N ARG A 893 -2.03 -1.91 -17.06
CA ARG A 893 -0.76 -2.12 -16.33
C ARG A 893 -0.31 -0.88 -15.55
N LEU A 894 -0.47 0.34 -16.09
CA LEU A 894 -0.12 1.56 -15.38
C LEU A 894 -1.03 1.79 -14.16
N LEU A 895 -2.35 1.53 -14.29
CA LEU A 895 -3.29 1.56 -13.17
C LEU A 895 -2.99 0.46 -12.13
N GLU A 896 -2.54 -0.72 -12.58
CA GLU A 896 -2.09 -1.77 -11.66
C GLU A 896 -0.87 -1.34 -10.84
N ARG A 897 0.17 -0.81 -11.51
CA ARG A 897 1.45 -0.46 -10.86
C ARG A 897 1.40 0.80 -10.03
N THR A 898 0.56 1.78 -10.40
CA THR A 898 0.30 2.94 -9.52
C THR A 898 -0.62 2.58 -8.36
N ASN A 899 -1.36 1.46 -8.43
CA ASN A 899 -2.24 0.94 -7.37
C ASN A 899 -3.28 1.96 -6.84
N ASN A 900 -3.68 2.91 -7.69
CA ASN A 900 -4.40 4.13 -7.31
C ASN A 900 -5.70 3.92 -6.51
N LEU A 901 -6.49 2.89 -6.84
CA LEU A 901 -7.77 2.58 -6.18
C LEU A 901 -7.65 2.14 -4.70
N ASN A 902 -6.44 1.78 -4.23
CA ASN A 902 -6.11 1.50 -2.82
C ASN A 902 -5.46 2.71 -2.10
N LEU A 903 -5.14 3.78 -2.83
CA LEU A 903 -4.28 4.88 -2.37
C LEU A 903 -5.00 6.23 -2.24
N ASP A 904 -6.33 6.22 -2.23
CA ASP A 904 -7.12 7.42 -1.89
C ASP A 904 -7.09 7.64 -0.38
N ILE A 905 -6.59 8.78 0.09
CA ILE A 905 -6.74 9.21 1.49
C ILE A 905 -7.80 10.30 1.65
N TYR A 906 -8.46 10.29 2.80
CA TYR A 906 -9.43 11.32 3.17
C TYR A 906 -8.71 12.61 3.56
N LYS A 907 -8.82 13.66 2.73
CA LYS A 907 -8.01 14.89 2.82
C LYS A 907 -8.03 15.55 4.22
N GLU A 908 -9.20 15.68 4.84
CA GLU A 908 -9.32 16.30 6.17
C GLU A 908 -8.54 15.54 7.26
N LEU A 909 -8.21 14.26 7.05
CA LEU A 909 -7.41 13.46 7.98
C LEU A 909 -5.92 13.85 7.94
N VAL A 910 -5.42 14.28 6.76
CA VAL A 910 -4.08 14.89 6.62
C VAL A 910 -4.07 16.27 7.26
N ASP A 911 -5.08 17.10 6.98
CA ASP A 911 -5.21 18.43 7.58
C ASP A 911 -5.33 18.35 9.13
N PHE A 912 -6.04 17.34 9.66
CA PHE A 912 -6.18 17.13 11.12
C PHE A 912 -4.90 16.57 11.77
N VAL A 913 -4.13 15.72 11.08
CA VAL A 913 -2.82 15.26 11.57
C VAL A 913 -1.81 16.40 11.57
N HIS A 914 -1.71 17.19 10.51
CA HIS A 914 -0.86 18.38 10.51
C HIS A 914 -1.32 19.43 11.53
N ALA A 915 -2.63 19.61 11.75
CA ALA A 915 -3.12 20.47 12.84
C ALA A 915 -2.66 19.96 14.22
N LEU A 916 -2.70 18.64 14.46
CA LEU A 916 -2.19 18.03 15.69
C LEU A 916 -0.67 18.17 15.83
N GLU A 917 0.10 18.02 14.75
CA GLU A 917 1.56 18.24 14.76
C GLU A 917 1.93 19.71 14.99
N ILE A 918 1.20 20.66 14.38
CA ILE A 918 1.36 22.10 14.61
C ILE A 918 1.00 22.45 16.06
N ILE A 919 -0.08 21.89 16.61
CA ILE A 919 -0.44 22.04 18.03
C ILE A 919 0.65 21.46 18.92
N TYR A 920 1.21 20.29 18.58
CA TYR A 920 2.29 19.65 19.33
C TYR A 920 3.58 20.47 19.29
N LEU A 921 4.03 20.93 18.12
CA LEU A 921 5.17 21.86 17.98
C LEU A 921 4.93 23.15 18.77
N THR A 922 3.72 23.72 18.70
CA THR A 922 3.37 24.95 19.44
C THR A 922 3.46 24.71 20.95
N LEU A 923 2.97 23.57 21.46
CA LEU A 923 3.08 23.19 22.88
C LEU A 923 4.54 22.95 23.30
N CYS A 924 5.36 22.33 22.44
CA CYS A 924 6.80 22.15 22.67
C CYS A 924 7.55 23.49 22.68
N ILE A 925 7.24 24.41 21.76
CA ILE A 925 7.82 25.74 21.70
C ILE A 925 7.42 26.56 22.94
N VAL A 926 6.15 26.51 23.35
CA VAL A 926 5.68 27.19 24.58
C VAL A 926 6.37 26.62 25.83
N THR A 927 6.52 25.30 25.96
CA THR A 927 7.24 24.70 27.11
C THR A 927 8.75 24.96 27.08
N PHE A 928 9.35 25.06 25.90
CA PHE A 928 10.75 25.49 25.74
C PHE A 928 10.95 26.96 26.13
N ILE A 929 10.05 27.86 25.70
CA ILE A 929 10.08 29.27 26.11
C ILE A 929 9.84 29.41 27.61
N GLN A 930 8.94 28.65 28.21
CA GLN A 930 8.71 28.66 29.66
C GLN A 930 9.93 28.16 30.46
N THR A 931 10.62 27.10 30.02
CA THR A 931 11.84 26.62 30.69
C THR A 931 13.04 27.57 30.48
N SER A 932 13.14 28.23 29.32
CA SER A 932 14.11 29.30 29.06
C SER A 932 13.87 30.54 29.94
N MET A 933 12.61 30.99 30.07
CA MET A 933 12.26 32.12 30.94
C MET A 933 12.51 31.83 32.43
N CYS A 934 12.17 30.62 32.90
CA CYS A 934 12.46 30.21 34.28
C CYS A 934 13.96 30.14 34.61
N SER A 935 14.83 29.89 33.62
CA SER A 935 16.28 29.77 33.85
C SER A 935 17.05 31.10 33.81
N GLN A 936 16.40 32.22 33.44
CA GLN A 936 17.02 33.55 33.47
C GLN A 936 16.81 34.34 34.79
N VAL A 937 15.96 33.88 35.71
CA VAL A 937 15.69 34.58 36.98
C VAL A 937 16.78 34.28 38.03
N ARG A 938 18.00 34.80 37.81
CA ARG A 938 19.07 34.80 38.83
C ARG A 938 18.79 35.85 39.90
N VAL A 939 18.26 35.41 41.04
CA VAL A 939 18.14 36.25 42.24
C VAL A 939 19.53 36.46 42.85
N HIS A 940 20.06 37.69 42.77
CA HIS A 940 21.26 38.08 43.50
C HIS A 940 20.96 38.15 45.01
N VAL A 941 21.66 37.33 45.81
CA VAL A 941 21.58 37.36 47.28
C VAL A 941 22.96 37.64 47.85
N LEU A 942 23.07 38.69 48.66
CA LEU A 942 24.25 38.97 49.49
C LEU A 942 24.04 38.39 50.91
N PRO A 943 25.10 37.91 51.60
CA PRO A 943 24.96 37.16 52.85
C PRO A 943 24.86 38.06 54.08
N GLY A 944 23.95 37.76 55.03
CA GLY A 944 23.83 38.58 56.26
C GLY A 944 22.80 38.15 57.31
N LEU A 945 23.05 37.03 58.02
CA LEU A 945 22.48 36.66 59.34
C LEU A 945 20.94 36.41 59.42
N PRO A 946 20.42 35.78 60.52
CA PRO A 946 19.16 35.03 60.47
C PRO A 946 18.06 35.44 61.47
N GLY A 947 16.79 35.19 61.14
CA GLY A 947 15.71 35.14 62.14
C GLY A 947 14.27 35.19 61.62
N LEU A 948 13.44 34.24 62.10
CA LEU A 948 11.96 34.25 62.20
C LEU A 948 11.08 34.64 60.99
N LYS A 949 10.40 33.61 60.45
CA LYS A 949 8.95 33.54 60.14
C LYS A 949 8.14 34.85 60.16
N SER A 950 7.59 35.27 59.01
CA SER A 950 6.18 34.99 58.63
C SER A 950 5.74 35.68 57.33
N GLU A 951 4.83 35.03 56.59
CA GLU A 951 3.83 35.58 55.65
C GLU A 951 4.21 36.69 54.64
N CYS A 952 4.21 36.32 53.35
CA CYS A 952 3.46 37.08 52.33
C CYS A 952 2.96 36.13 51.23
N THR A 953 1.69 36.27 50.86
CA THR A 953 1.01 35.38 49.91
C THR A 953 0.78 36.10 48.59
N PHE A 954 1.17 35.51 47.47
CA PHE A 954 0.61 35.87 46.16
C PHE A 954 0.26 34.62 45.37
N CYS A 955 -0.92 34.61 44.75
CA CYS A 955 -1.56 33.41 44.23
C CYS A 955 -1.91 33.57 42.75
N MET A 956 -1.29 32.76 41.89
CA MET A 956 -1.80 32.47 40.55
C MET A 956 -2.06 30.97 40.42
N ARG A 957 -3.34 30.59 40.55
CA ARG A 957 -3.80 29.25 40.15
C ARG A 957 -4.10 29.25 38.66
N ILE A 958 -3.31 28.53 37.87
CA ILE A 958 -3.73 28.03 36.55
C ILE A 958 -3.75 26.51 36.63
N THR A 959 -4.93 25.92 36.49
CA THR A 959 -5.16 24.49 36.66
C THR A 959 -4.77 23.73 35.40
N VAL A 960 -3.53 23.22 35.34
CA VAL A 960 -3.11 22.29 34.28
C VAL A 960 -3.76 20.93 34.51
N ILE A 961 -4.55 20.46 33.54
CA ILE A 961 -5.16 19.12 33.57
C ILE A 961 -4.09 18.08 33.23
N SER A 962 -3.68 17.32 34.24
CA SER A 962 -2.62 16.30 34.14
C SER A 962 -3.06 15.06 33.34
N ALA A 963 -2.73 15.02 32.04
CA ALA A 963 -2.75 13.78 31.27
C ALA A 963 -1.60 12.84 31.68
N ARG A 964 -1.88 11.83 32.50
CA ARG A 964 -0.87 10.84 32.94
C ARG A 964 -0.73 9.67 31.97
N SER A 965 0.48 9.54 31.43
CA SER A 965 1.17 8.28 31.10
C SER A 965 0.40 7.20 30.32
N ILE A 966 0.49 7.23 28.98
CA ILE A 966 0.44 6.00 28.17
C ILE A 966 1.89 5.56 27.91
N CYS A 967 2.33 4.51 28.61
CA CYS A 967 3.63 3.87 28.40
C CYS A 967 3.39 2.41 28.01
N VAL A 968 3.34 2.14 26.71
CA VAL A 968 3.07 0.80 26.18
C VAL A 968 4.38 0.00 26.15
N ARG A 969 4.60 -0.80 27.19
CA ARG A 969 5.71 -1.75 27.27
C ARG A 969 5.25 -3.13 26.84
N GLU A 970 5.87 -3.71 25.82
CA GLU A 970 5.45 -5.01 25.27
C GLU A 970 5.50 -6.13 26.31
N ARG A 971 4.43 -6.94 26.39
CA ARG A 971 4.48 -8.33 26.87
C ARG A 971 3.52 -9.22 26.09
N ARG A 972 4.01 -10.41 25.72
CA ARG A 972 3.24 -11.49 25.08
C ARG A 972 2.20 -12.03 26.07
N PHE A 973 1.02 -12.42 25.58
CA PHE A 973 0.18 -13.42 26.26
C PHE A 973 -0.59 -14.30 25.26
N THR A 974 -0.75 -15.57 25.62
CA THR A 974 -1.55 -16.57 24.89
C THR A 974 -3.01 -16.57 25.40
N PRO A 975 -3.98 -17.03 24.59
CA PRO A 975 -5.40 -16.90 24.92
C PRO A 975 -5.89 -18.00 25.88
N ASN A 976 -6.69 -17.65 26.89
CA ASN A 976 -7.63 -18.58 27.49
C ASN A 976 -8.84 -17.90 28.17
N ARG A 977 -10.04 -18.30 27.71
CA ARG A 977 -11.40 -18.25 28.31
C ARG A 977 -11.79 -17.16 29.34
N ASN A 978 -12.88 -16.47 28.97
CA ASN A 978 -13.97 -15.92 29.82
C ASN A 978 -13.67 -14.79 30.82
N VAL A 979 -14.33 -13.63 30.65
CA VAL A 979 -15.49 -13.20 31.48
C VAL A 979 -16.11 -11.88 30.93
N SER A 980 -17.45 -11.79 31.04
CA SER A 980 -18.39 -10.67 30.87
C SER A 980 -18.01 -9.35 30.17
N CYS A 981 -18.92 -8.91 29.30
CA CYS A 981 -19.03 -7.52 28.82
C CYS A 981 -19.62 -6.59 29.90
N CYS A 982 -19.24 -5.30 29.88
CA CYS A 982 -19.94 -4.19 30.54
C CYS A 982 -20.09 -3.03 29.55
N ILE A 983 -21.32 -2.57 29.33
CA ILE A 983 -21.64 -1.46 28.41
C ILE A 983 -21.83 -0.18 29.22
N LEU A 984 -21.16 0.91 28.81
CA LEU A 984 -21.45 2.27 29.28
C LEU A 984 -21.99 3.11 28.13
N ASN A 985 -23.30 3.35 28.15
CA ASN A 985 -23.94 4.31 27.24
C ASN A 985 -23.74 5.74 27.76
N PHE A 986 -23.31 6.65 26.90
CA PHE A 986 -23.44 8.09 27.13
C PHE A 986 -24.55 8.65 26.23
N ASN A 987 -25.71 8.94 26.82
CA ASN A 987 -26.73 9.81 26.25
C ASN A 987 -26.57 11.20 26.88
N GLY A 988 -26.50 12.25 26.05
CA GLY A 988 -26.42 13.64 26.52
C GLY A 988 -26.72 14.61 25.40
N CYS A 989 -27.96 15.09 25.32
CA CYS A 989 -28.34 16.12 24.36
C CYS A 989 -27.71 17.46 24.74
N ILE A 990 -27.21 18.20 23.75
CA ILE A 990 -26.92 19.64 23.90
C ILE A 990 -27.93 20.42 23.06
N THR A 991 -28.90 21.03 23.72
CA THR A 991 -29.79 22.05 23.16
C THR A 991 -29.46 23.38 23.80
N GLY A 992 -29.03 24.36 23.01
CA GLY A 992 -28.70 25.71 23.46
C GLY A 992 -28.80 26.69 22.29
N ASN A 993 -29.59 27.74 22.44
CA ASN A 993 -29.99 28.62 21.34
C ASN A 993 -28.98 29.74 21.04
N PHE A 994 -29.06 30.24 19.81
CA PHE A 994 -28.46 31.50 19.38
C PHE A 994 -28.80 32.67 20.32
N TYR A 995 -27.83 33.59 20.47
CA TYR A 995 -28.09 35.00 20.72
C TYR A 995 -27.14 35.86 19.89
N THR A 996 -27.65 36.98 19.36
CA THR A 996 -26.96 37.85 18.40
C THR A 996 -26.61 39.21 19.00
N MET A 997 -25.33 39.58 18.91
CA MET A 997 -24.82 40.96 18.89
C MET A 997 -23.55 40.94 18.01
N GLY A 998 -23.16 42.00 17.29
CA GLY A 998 -23.79 43.31 17.15
C GLY A 998 -22.74 44.35 16.75
N PHE A 999 -22.45 44.46 15.44
CA PHE A 999 -21.49 45.45 14.92
C PHE A 999 -22.20 46.77 14.62
N GLU A 1000 -21.71 47.88 15.18
CA GLU A 1000 -22.06 49.24 14.73
C GLU A 1000 -20.81 50.11 14.50
N ASN A 1001 -21.00 51.12 13.67
CA ASN A 1001 -19.95 51.96 13.07
C ASN A 1001 -19.59 53.17 13.97
N GLN A 1002 -18.45 53.82 13.71
CA GLN A 1002 -18.45 55.11 12.98
C GLN A 1002 -17.08 55.78 12.76
N LYS A 1003 -16.90 56.26 11.52
CA LYS A 1003 -16.23 57.51 11.06
C LYS A 1003 -14.71 57.72 11.25
N GLY A 1004 -14.07 58.19 10.18
CA GLY A 1004 -12.71 58.72 10.18
C GLY A 1004 -12.20 59.05 8.76
N THR A 1005 -12.64 60.17 8.18
CA THR A 1005 -12.22 60.64 6.84
C THR A 1005 -10.84 61.30 6.84
N LEU A 1006 -10.03 61.07 5.79
CA LEU A 1006 -9.44 62.14 4.98
C LEU A 1006 -8.92 61.62 3.62
N ASP A 1007 -8.94 62.49 2.60
CA ASP A 1007 -8.19 62.34 1.34
C ASP A 1007 -6.74 62.84 1.47
N ILE A 1008 -5.86 62.49 0.51
CA ILE A 1008 -5.04 63.43 -0.32
C ILE A 1008 -3.84 62.70 -1.00
N THR A 1009 -3.60 63.10 -2.24
CA THR A 1009 -2.70 62.62 -3.32
C THR A 1009 -1.18 62.54 -3.09
N GLY A 1010 -0.51 61.62 -3.82
CA GLY A 1010 0.93 61.62 -4.19
C GLY A 1010 1.34 60.22 -4.72
N GLN A 1011 1.88 59.99 -5.93
CA GLN A 1011 3.22 60.36 -6.46
C GLN A 1011 4.34 60.07 -5.44
N GLY A 1012 5.40 59.29 -5.72
CA GLY A 1012 5.89 58.64 -6.95
C GLY A 1012 7.43 58.43 -6.83
N LEU A 1013 8.11 57.84 -7.82
CA LEU A 1013 9.57 57.50 -7.83
C LEU A 1013 9.94 56.28 -6.93
N ILE A 1014 11.13 55.66 -7.02
CA ILE A 1014 11.97 55.10 -8.14
C ILE A 1014 13.20 54.46 -7.46
N ASP A 1015 13.66 53.29 -7.93
CA ASP A 1015 14.91 52.54 -7.59
C ASP A 1015 15.18 52.24 -6.08
N ASP A 1016 16.00 51.26 -5.66
CA ASP A 1016 16.77 50.19 -6.35
C ASP A 1016 16.17 48.79 -6.10
#